data_AF-A0A973F8N4-F1
#
_entry.id   AF-A0A973F8N4-F1
#
_cell.length_a   1.000
_cell.length_b   1.000
_cell.length_c   1.000
_cell.angle_alpha   90.00
_cell.angle_beta   90.00
_cell.angle_gamma   90.00
#
_symmetry.space_group_name_H-M   'P 1'
#
loop_
_entity.id
_entity.type
_entity.pdbx_description
1 polymer ?
#
loop_
_entity_poly.entity_id
_entity_poly.type
_entity_poly.pdbx_seq_one_letter_code
_entity_poly.pdbx_strand_id
1 'polypeptide(L)'
;MAHNHWRFESISVADFVRVSLIGYMTPSFFWRIQDGLEAVEKAGVNISNLNGILNLIGWVRSNNGHFVPHEQLPQGEISPDRPLTLTVATNFLRDVRAESDSSIDRHRATDNIGSWHDVQRVLPNPFFCTESKLRLYVSLDDVGCGTLTSLYEGIALLWISVFAPNISGREIVFQLWEMANEWLHRIGNILDERKEALKSKHNLKVYVEFLDVDPAKEGREKPTIDELISFCSVEPHNETNACKAVFKAGFLAGFQIAENVAERLFVRTLAKAYLHLLGIENIDDEAEMIEALIVPNNDARTLHFFNAQQFIDYVKDTLPEKLIAIDPIDDAAAKIGLGWRVLEKGQSKQLDGREICMDFLNRVVDTLLTEISDVLNAYDRLSTLTRLVANCEKAYAEEARWRQTSAAVLGLHGDEPGTENCYVEQLSTFAGASIATRVLIEISLCACKTDGGIHISNIELSKLIARAALVIEIGGLSDAIRYNALVPELTISPLGDILFRDEFGRSVVEPMLKQMVGERFIANAPLQKRNYAEPAIVLDVKGKISDEFWNIWNIEMGFDLDNARNIIDILEDRGIKDHTALYTLKRSEYLAMVCSHNVSENSAIRFLEQFSLVTRQKWDQPPKGFCRKDLYPWRFGRRLSFITRPILQLDNSDDPLFIIPPGALRKGLGYVFDGAYRGVLDQAFFRTKEMKNIWWGKAHEGHTFNAEVAKALSEAGWHVRKNIGLPEIFNRKIELNYGDIDVLAWHSNRQEVLVIECKDLSLARNYSEIAVMLSNYQGVESKGAPDDLKKHLNRLVLLQENCDLLQRFTGVSELKIESCLVCSGIVPMQFAKIDAIKNTNTHIGGIEDILKLFLISKV
;
A
#
# COMPACT_ATOMS: atom_id res chain seq x y z
N MET A 1 6.21 -47.38 -8.62
CA MET A 1 7.54 -46.92 -8.17
C MET A 1 7.58 -45.42 -8.40
N ALA A 2 7.48 -44.62 -7.34
CA ALA A 2 7.62 -43.18 -7.45
C ALA A 2 9.08 -42.88 -7.81
N HIS A 3 9.32 -42.17 -8.90
CA HIS A 3 10.63 -41.56 -9.15
C HIS A 3 10.98 -40.67 -7.93
N ASN A 4 12.20 -40.74 -7.41
CA ASN A 4 12.68 -40.01 -6.21
C ASN A 4 12.56 -38.47 -6.25
N HIS A 5 11.98 -37.90 -7.30
CA HIS A 5 11.77 -36.46 -7.48
C HIS A 5 10.29 -36.08 -7.65
N TRP A 6 9.36 -37.03 -7.53
CA TRP A 6 7.93 -36.77 -7.61
C TRP A 6 7.29 -36.86 -6.22
N ARG A 7 6.53 -35.81 -5.86
CA ARG A 7 5.67 -35.81 -4.68
C ARG A 7 4.24 -36.18 -5.09
N PHE A 8 3.49 -36.78 -4.17
CA PHE A 8 2.13 -37.22 -4.42
C PHE A 8 1.22 -36.83 -3.25
N GLU A 9 0.08 -36.21 -3.55
CA GLU A 9 -1.04 -36.05 -2.61
C GLU A 9 -2.28 -36.72 -3.16
N SER A 10 -3.16 -37.13 -2.25
CA SER A 10 -4.50 -37.61 -2.61
C SER A 10 -5.56 -36.73 -1.97
N ILE A 11 -6.62 -36.47 -2.74
CA ILE A 11 -7.78 -35.69 -2.32
C ILE A 11 -9.01 -36.35 -2.95
N SER A 12 -10.14 -36.33 -2.25
CA SER A 12 -11.39 -36.82 -2.83
C SER A 12 -11.78 -35.94 -4.03
N VAL A 13 -12.43 -36.50 -5.05
CA VAL A 13 -12.88 -35.72 -6.22
C VAL A 13 -13.80 -34.57 -5.78
N ALA A 14 -14.70 -34.84 -4.83
CA ALA A 14 -15.60 -33.82 -4.28
C ALA A 14 -14.83 -32.66 -3.62
N ASP A 15 -13.80 -32.96 -2.83
CA ASP A 15 -12.97 -31.93 -2.18
C ASP A 15 -12.08 -31.20 -3.19
N PHE A 16 -11.58 -31.89 -4.20
CA PHE A 16 -10.79 -31.28 -5.27
C PHE A 16 -11.61 -30.26 -6.06
N VAL A 17 -12.85 -30.62 -6.44
CA VAL A 17 -13.78 -29.70 -7.09
C VAL A 17 -14.02 -28.50 -6.19
N ARG A 18 -14.40 -28.69 -4.92
CA ARG A 18 -14.61 -27.57 -3.97
C ARG A 18 -13.41 -26.66 -3.84
N VAL A 19 -12.22 -27.22 -3.63
CA VAL A 19 -10.99 -26.44 -3.49
C VAL A 19 -10.67 -25.65 -4.75
N SER A 20 -10.91 -26.22 -5.94
CA SER A 20 -10.67 -25.52 -7.21
C SER A 20 -11.52 -24.26 -7.40
N LEU A 21 -12.60 -24.13 -6.61
CA LEU A 21 -13.49 -22.99 -6.61
C LEU A 21 -13.04 -21.86 -5.68
N ILE A 22 -12.04 -22.09 -4.83
CA ILE A 22 -11.49 -21.07 -3.94
C ILE A 22 -10.41 -20.29 -4.70
N GLY A 23 -10.59 -18.98 -4.91
CA GLY A 23 -9.78 -18.18 -5.85
C GLY A 23 -8.26 -18.17 -5.60
N TYR A 24 -7.79 -18.33 -4.36
CA TYR A 24 -6.37 -18.39 -4.02
C TYR A 24 -5.76 -19.81 -4.10
N MET A 25 -6.59 -20.86 -4.26
CA MET A 25 -6.14 -22.25 -4.31
C MET A 25 -5.58 -22.58 -5.69
N THR A 26 -4.28 -22.36 -5.84
CA THR A 26 -3.52 -22.67 -7.06
C THR A 26 -2.65 -23.92 -6.86
N PRO A 27 -2.12 -24.55 -7.94
CA PRO A 27 -1.14 -25.62 -7.80
C PRO A 27 0.07 -25.26 -6.92
N SER A 28 0.49 -23.98 -6.94
CA SER A 28 1.56 -23.48 -6.06
C SER A 28 1.19 -23.54 -4.58
N PHE A 29 -0.08 -23.37 -4.22
CA PHE A 29 -0.54 -23.49 -2.83
C PHE A 29 -0.29 -24.91 -2.29
N PHE A 30 -0.65 -25.94 -3.06
CA PHE A 30 -0.38 -27.33 -2.67
C PHE A 30 1.11 -27.60 -2.54
N TRP A 31 1.94 -27.05 -3.43
CA TRP A 31 3.39 -27.18 -3.35
C TRP A 31 3.94 -26.57 -2.06
N ARG A 32 3.45 -25.39 -1.65
CA ARG A 32 3.82 -24.75 -0.38
C ARG A 32 3.39 -25.58 0.83
N ILE A 33 2.20 -26.18 0.77
CA ILE A 33 1.74 -27.09 1.85
C ILE A 33 2.71 -28.26 2.01
N GLN A 34 3.15 -28.88 0.92
CA GLN A 34 4.11 -29.97 0.98
C GLN A 34 5.50 -29.53 1.44
N ASP A 35 6.01 -28.39 0.95
CA ASP A 35 7.30 -27.84 1.38
C ASP A 35 7.30 -27.51 2.88
N GLY A 36 6.22 -26.92 3.39
CA GLY A 36 6.07 -26.61 4.80
C GLY A 36 5.93 -27.86 5.67
N LEU A 37 5.19 -28.88 5.22
CA LEU A 37 5.09 -30.17 5.91
C LEU A 37 6.45 -30.86 5.99
N GLU A 38 7.20 -30.90 4.88
CA GLU A 38 8.55 -31.47 4.85
C GLU A 38 9.51 -30.69 5.78
N ALA A 39 9.35 -29.36 5.88
CA ALA A 39 10.16 -28.54 6.77
C ALA A 39 9.92 -28.87 8.26
N VAL A 40 8.66 -29.02 8.69
CA VAL A 40 8.35 -29.41 10.09
C VAL A 40 8.72 -30.86 10.38
N GLU A 41 8.57 -31.77 9.41
CA GLU A 41 9.00 -33.17 9.55
C GLU A 41 10.51 -33.29 9.72
N LYS A 42 11.29 -32.56 8.92
CA LYS A 42 12.75 -32.47 9.07
C LYS A 42 13.16 -31.87 10.42
N ALA A 43 12.34 -30.99 10.99
CA ALA A 43 12.55 -30.44 12.32
C ALA A 43 12.15 -31.40 13.46
N GLY A 44 11.63 -32.59 13.15
CA GLY A 44 11.28 -33.61 14.15
C GLY A 44 9.80 -33.62 14.56
N VAL A 45 8.92 -32.96 13.82
CA VAL A 45 7.46 -33.01 14.07
C VAL A 45 6.79 -33.97 13.11
N ASN A 46 6.14 -34.99 13.64
CA ASN A 46 5.24 -35.84 12.87
C ASN A 46 3.81 -35.31 13.00
N ILE A 47 3.24 -34.81 11.91
CA ILE A 47 1.85 -34.33 11.87
C ILE A 47 0.92 -35.48 11.48
N SER A 48 0.17 -35.98 12.45
CA SER A 48 -0.90 -36.94 12.20
C SER A 48 -2.16 -36.20 11.75
N ASN A 49 -2.40 -36.21 10.44
CA ASN A 49 -3.58 -35.61 9.81
C ASN A 49 -4.50 -36.71 9.21
N LEU A 50 -5.44 -37.19 10.03
CA LEU A 50 -6.32 -38.32 9.65
C LEU A 50 -7.33 -37.97 8.54
N ASN A 51 -7.69 -36.69 8.40
CA ASN A 51 -8.76 -36.25 7.51
C ASN A 51 -8.26 -35.62 6.19
N GLY A 52 -7.03 -35.94 5.79
CA GLY A 52 -6.49 -35.65 4.47
C GLY A 52 -6.14 -34.17 4.23
N ILE A 53 -5.64 -33.87 3.04
CA ILE A 53 -5.01 -32.58 2.71
C ILE A 53 -5.89 -31.36 2.98
N LEU A 54 -7.21 -31.46 2.78
CA LEU A 54 -8.13 -30.34 3.03
C LEU A 54 -8.19 -29.94 4.50
N ASN A 55 -8.10 -30.92 5.40
CA ASN A 55 -8.04 -30.67 6.83
C ASN A 55 -6.72 -29.98 7.22
N LEU A 56 -5.61 -30.37 6.59
CA LEU A 56 -4.32 -29.72 6.78
C LEU A 56 -4.33 -28.28 6.26
N ILE A 57 -4.94 -28.04 5.11
CA ILE A 57 -5.12 -26.68 4.56
C ILE A 57 -5.90 -25.80 5.55
N GLY A 58 -7.03 -26.30 6.07
CA GLY A 58 -7.81 -25.57 7.07
C GLY A 58 -7.01 -25.29 8.35
N TRP A 59 -6.22 -26.26 8.81
CA TRP A 59 -5.32 -26.10 9.95
C TRP A 59 -4.26 -25.01 9.73
N VAL A 60 -3.54 -25.09 8.61
CA VAL A 60 -2.49 -24.11 8.27
C VAL A 60 -3.08 -22.71 8.14
N ARG A 61 -4.25 -22.57 7.52
CA ARG A 61 -4.96 -21.29 7.40
C ARG A 61 -5.39 -20.73 8.75
N SER A 62 -5.92 -21.56 9.65
CA SER A 62 -6.32 -21.13 11.00
C SER A 62 -5.13 -20.67 11.86
N ASN A 63 -3.91 -21.03 11.47
CA ASN A 63 -2.66 -20.65 12.14
C ASN A 63 -1.82 -19.68 11.28
N ASN A 64 -2.44 -18.87 10.41
CA ASN A 64 -1.76 -17.85 9.60
C ASN A 64 -0.56 -18.39 8.78
N GLY A 65 -0.67 -19.60 8.23
CA GLY A 65 0.40 -20.23 7.45
C GLY A 65 1.30 -21.16 8.26
N HIS A 66 1.25 -21.12 9.60
CA HIS A 66 2.03 -22.03 10.44
C HIS A 66 1.43 -23.44 10.47
N PHE A 67 2.31 -24.45 10.45
CA PHE A 67 1.94 -25.87 10.58
C PHE A 67 1.81 -26.32 12.04
N VAL A 68 2.24 -25.48 12.97
CA VAL A 68 2.31 -25.76 14.40
C VAL A 68 2.04 -24.48 15.20
N PRO A 69 1.28 -24.54 16.29
CA PRO A 69 1.07 -23.39 17.17
C PRO A 69 2.29 -23.24 18.08
N HIS A 70 3.29 -22.44 17.65
CA HIS A 70 4.60 -22.34 18.31
C HIS A 70 4.53 -22.04 19.81
N GLU A 71 3.57 -21.22 20.25
CA GLU A 71 3.36 -20.85 21.65
C GLU A 71 2.80 -21.97 22.53
N GLN A 72 2.17 -22.99 21.93
CA GLN A 72 1.52 -24.11 22.63
C GLN A 72 2.38 -25.37 22.66
N LEU A 73 3.56 -25.33 22.05
CA LEU A 73 4.48 -26.46 22.01
C LEU A 73 5.08 -26.75 23.40
N PRO A 74 5.35 -28.03 23.72
CA PRO A 74 5.92 -28.40 25.00
C PRO A 74 7.32 -27.81 25.19
N GLN A 75 7.70 -27.52 26.44
CA GLN A 75 9.05 -27.06 26.75
C GLN A 75 10.09 -28.11 26.33
N GLY A 76 11.13 -27.68 25.63
CA GLY A 76 12.16 -28.56 25.10
C GLY A 76 12.57 -28.12 23.70
N GLU A 77 13.67 -28.67 23.18
CA GLU A 77 13.98 -28.56 21.76
C GLU A 77 13.30 -29.76 21.09
N ILE A 78 12.54 -29.50 20.03
CA ILE A 78 12.02 -30.55 19.17
C ILE A 78 13.05 -30.75 18.06
N SER A 79 13.43 -32.01 17.86
CA SER A 79 14.40 -32.41 16.85
C SER A 79 14.11 -33.85 16.40
N PRO A 80 14.72 -34.35 15.33
CA PRO A 80 14.60 -35.77 14.96
C PRO A 80 14.98 -36.74 16.09
N ASP A 81 15.89 -36.33 16.98
CA ASP A 81 16.29 -37.13 18.16
C ASP A 81 15.30 -37.01 19.33
N ARG A 82 14.45 -35.99 19.32
CA ARG A 82 13.39 -35.72 20.32
C ARG A 82 12.09 -35.35 19.59
N PRO A 83 11.47 -36.31 18.90
CA PRO A 83 10.37 -36.00 18.01
C PRO A 83 9.10 -35.65 18.79
N LEU A 84 8.28 -34.78 18.20
CA LEU A 84 6.93 -34.49 18.65
C LEU A 84 5.93 -35.10 17.67
N THR A 85 4.92 -35.80 18.18
CA THR A 85 3.76 -36.16 17.36
C THR A 85 2.63 -35.17 17.65
N LEU A 86 2.17 -34.48 16.61
CA LEU A 86 1.05 -33.55 16.70
C LEU A 86 -0.15 -34.12 15.93
N THR A 87 -1.27 -34.29 16.62
CA THR A 87 -2.52 -34.70 15.98
C THR A 87 -3.36 -33.47 15.66
N VAL A 88 -3.64 -33.25 14.38
CA VAL A 88 -4.49 -32.15 13.93
C VAL A 88 -5.94 -32.50 14.20
N ALA A 89 -6.73 -31.54 14.70
CA ALA A 89 -8.16 -31.77 14.88
C ALA A 89 -8.83 -32.12 13.55
N THR A 90 -9.85 -32.96 13.58
CA THR A 90 -10.41 -33.60 12.38
C THR A 90 -11.46 -32.74 11.65
N ASN A 91 -11.74 -31.53 12.13
CA ASN A 91 -12.88 -30.73 11.67
C ASN A 91 -12.50 -29.45 10.90
N PHE A 92 -11.21 -29.17 10.67
CA PHE A 92 -10.80 -27.97 9.92
C PHE A 92 -11.25 -27.98 8.46
N LEU A 93 -11.41 -29.16 7.85
CA LEU A 93 -11.96 -29.28 6.51
C LEU A 93 -13.41 -28.74 6.37
N ARG A 94 -14.15 -28.67 7.49
CA ARG A 94 -15.54 -28.17 7.50
C ARG A 94 -15.57 -26.73 7.05
N ASP A 95 -14.69 -25.90 7.60
CA ASP A 95 -14.71 -24.46 7.35
C ASP A 95 -14.24 -24.16 5.92
N VAL A 96 -13.26 -24.93 5.40
CA VAL A 96 -12.84 -24.84 3.99
C VAL A 96 -13.96 -25.25 3.03
N ARG A 97 -14.72 -26.31 3.34
CA ARG A 97 -15.88 -26.72 2.54
C ARG A 97 -16.99 -25.68 2.60
N ALA A 98 -17.30 -25.18 3.79
CA ALA A 98 -18.35 -24.18 3.99
C ALA A 98 -18.02 -22.90 3.22
N GLU A 99 -16.77 -22.42 3.26
CA GLU A 99 -16.31 -21.28 2.46
C GLU A 99 -16.46 -21.54 0.96
N SER A 100 -16.00 -22.69 0.46
CA SER A 100 -16.12 -23.03 -0.96
C SER A 100 -17.59 -23.05 -1.41
N ASP A 101 -18.43 -23.80 -0.69
CA ASP A 101 -19.84 -23.98 -1.03
C ASP A 101 -20.60 -22.64 -0.92
N SER A 102 -20.33 -21.83 0.12
CA SER A 102 -21.02 -20.56 0.34
C SER A 102 -20.49 -19.40 -0.49
N SER A 103 -19.22 -19.35 -0.87
CA SER A 103 -18.65 -18.24 -1.67
C SER A 103 -19.07 -18.30 -3.13
N ILE A 104 -19.28 -19.52 -3.65
CA ILE A 104 -19.66 -19.77 -5.04
C ILE A 104 -21.17 -19.88 -5.17
N ASP A 105 -21.82 -20.59 -4.24
CA ASP A 105 -23.27 -20.78 -4.21
C ASP A 105 -23.85 -21.24 -5.56
N ARG A 106 -23.21 -22.25 -6.18
CA ARG A 106 -23.57 -22.75 -7.52
C ARG A 106 -24.86 -23.56 -7.48
N HIS A 107 -25.83 -23.19 -8.31
CA HIS A 107 -27.12 -23.86 -8.39
C HIS A 107 -27.78 -23.63 -9.77
N ARG A 108 -29.06 -23.96 -9.92
CA ARG A 108 -29.83 -23.82 -11.18
C ARG A 108 -30.93 -22.78 -11.03
N ALA A 109 -31.04 -21.85 -11.97
CA ALA A 109 -32.09 -20.84 -12.03
C ALA A 109 -32.79 -20.84 -13.40
N THR A 110 -34.05 -20.39 -13.47
CA THR A 110 -34.82 -20.30 -14.73
C THR A 110 -34.88 -18.88 -15.26
N ASP A 111 -34.72 -18.70 -16.57
CA ASP A 111 -34.83 -17.40 -17.24
C ASP A 111 -36.29 -16.97 -17.53
N ASN A 112 -36.46 -15.87 -18.27
CA ASN A 112 -37.74 -15.30 -18.67
C ASN A 112 -38.57 -16.16 -19.64
N ILE A 113 -37.97 -17.16 -20.29
CA ILE A 113 -38.64 -18.12 -21.18
C ILE A 113 -38.76 -19.52 -20.57
N GLY A 114 -38.25 -19.71 -19.34
CA GLY A 114 -38.32 -20.97 -18.60
C GLY A 114 -37.15 -21.93 -18.85
N SER A 115 -36.08 -21.47 -19.50
CA SER A 115 -34.85 -22.24 -19.69
C SER A 115 -34.04 -22.30 -18.39
N TRP A 116 -33.46 -23.47 -18.10
CA TRP A 116 -32.61 -23.66 -16.92
C TRP A 116 -31.16 -23.29 -17.22
N HIS A 117 -30.56 -22.47 -16.36
CA HIS A 117 -29.16 -22.05 -16.42
C HIS A 117 -28.40 -22.53 -15.18
N ASP A 118 -27.18 -23.01 -15.38
CA ASP A 118 -26.20 -23.24 -14.31
C ASP A 118 -25.60 -21.89 -13.90
N VAL A 119 -25.86 -21.48 -12.67
CA VAL A 119 -25.49 -20.17 -12.16
C VAL A 119 -24.59 -20.28 -10.93
N GLN A 120 -23.67 -19.35 -10.78
CA GLN A 120 -22.84 -19.21 -9.59
C GLN A 120 -22.55 -17.74 -9.31
N ARG A 121 -22.14 -17.37 -8.09
CA ARG A 121 -21.80 -15.99 -7.76
C ARG A 121 -20.71 -15.42 -8.68
N VAL A 122 -20.88 -14.17 -9.07
CA VAL A 122 -19.97 -13.47 -9.99
C VAL A 122 -18.56 -13.37 -9.42
N LEU A 123 -18.44 -12.98 -8.14
CA LEU A 123 -17.17 -12.83 -7.44
C LEU A 123 -17.20 -13.65 -6.15
N PRO A 124 -16.47 -14.78 -6.05
CA PRO A 124 -16.32 -15.49 -4.79
C PRO A 124 -15.41 -14.66 -3.86
N ASN A 125 -15.98 -14.17 -2.76
CA ASN A 125 -15.35 -13.32 -1.74
C ASN A 125 -14.95 -11.90 -2.24
N PRO A 126 -15.91 -11.00 -2.52
CA PRO A 126 -15.60 -9.63 -2.90
C PRO A 126 -14.95 -8.86 -1.74
N PHE A 127 -14.03 -7.95 -2.06
CA PHE A 127 -13.42 -7.04 -1.07
C PHE A 127 -14.46 -6.25 -0.28
N PHE A 128 -15.48 -5.74 -0.98
CA PHE A 128 -16.60 -4.99 -0.40
C PHE A 128 -17.88 -5.80 -0.62
N CYS A 129 -18.29 -6.53 0.41
CA CYS A 129 -19.44 -7.43 0.37
C CYS A 129 -20.72 -6.76 0.93
N THR A 130 -21.84 -6.90 0.23
CA THR A 130 -23.18 -6.47 0.69
C THR A 130 -24.18 -7.61 0.51
N GLU A 131 -25.30 -7.58 1.25
CA GLU A 131 -26.34 -8.63 1.14
C GLU A 131 -26.87 -8.76 -0.30
N SER A 132 -27.12 -7.63 -0.99
CA SER A 132 -27.59 -7.66 -2.37
C SER A 132 -26.54 -8.21 -3.34
N LYS A 133 -25.26 -7.92 -3.12
CA LYS A 133 -24.17 -8.45 -3.95
C LYS A 133 -24.01 -9.96 -3.81
N LEU A 134 -24.36 -10.54 -2.65
CA LEU A 134 -24.38 -11.99 -2.44
C LEU A 134 -25.50 -12.70 -3.23
N ARG A 135 -26.49 -11.95 -3.73
CA ARG A 135 -27.57 -12.45 -4.59
C ARG A 135 -27.29 -12.26 -6.07
N LEU A 136 -26.05 -11.92 -6.44
CA LEU A 136 -25.63 -11.69 -7.82
C LEU A 136 -24.86 -12.87 -8.37
N TYR A 137 -25.34 -13.42 -9.48
CA TYR A 137 -24.87 -14.65 -10.12
C TYR A 137 -24.57 -14.43 -11.60
N VAL A 138 -23.76 -15.32 -12.19
CA VAL A 138 -23.43 -15.40 -13.61
C VAL A 138 -23.87 -16.76 -14.16
N SER A 139 -24.39 -16.77 -15.40
CA SER A 139 -24.78 -17.96 -16.14
C SER A 139 -23.57 -18.62 -16.80
N LEU A 140 -23.16 -19.79 -16.32
CA LEU A 140 -22.03 -20.55 -16.87
C LEU A 140 -22.35 -21.14 -18.26
N ASP A 141 -23.62 -21.49 -18.49
CA ASP A 141 -24.08 -22.00 -19.78
C ASP A 141 -23.94 -20.92 -20.89
N ASP A 142 -24.29 -19.66 -20.57
CA ASP A 142 -24.17 -18.54 -21.51
C ASP A 142 -22.72 -18.13 -21.73
N VAL A 143 -21.90 -18.11 -20.66
CA VAL A 143 -20.46 -17.85 -20.76
C VAL A 143 -19.80 -18.88 -21.67
N GLY A 144 -20.18 -20.16 -21.56
CA GLY A 144 -19.73 -21.23 -22.46
C GLY A 144 -20.08 -20.99 -23.93
N CYS A 145 -21.13 -20.22 -24.20
CA CYS A 145 -21.55 -19.78 -25.54
C CYS A 145 -20.99 -18.41 -25.93
N GLY A 146 -20.13 -17.80 -25.10
CA GLY A 146 -19.54 -16.48 -25.33
C GLY A 146 -20.45 -15.30 -25.04
N THR A 147 -21.55 -15.50 -24.31
CA THR A 147 -22.48 -14.45 -23.89
C THR A 147 -22.30 -14.13 -22.41
N LEU A 148 -22.22 -12.84 -22.06
CA LEU A 148 -22.08 -12.40 -20.68
C LEU A 148 -23.45 -12.11 -20.08
N THR A 149 -24.00 -13.11 -19.37
CA THR A 149 -25.31 -13.01 -18.72
C THR A 149 -25.17 -13.13 -17.20
N SER A 150 -25.80 -12.22 -16.47
CA SER A 150 -25.90 -12.24 -15.02
C SER A 150 -27.35 -12.27 -14.55
N LEU A 151 -27.51 -12.66 -13.29
CA LEU A 151 -28.78 -12.80 -12.59
C LEU A 151 -28.67 -12.17 -11.21
N TYR A 152 -29.62 -11.32 -10.85
CA TYR A 152 -29.89 -10.98 -9.46
C TYR A 152 -31.09 -11.78 -8.96
N GLU A 153 -30.90 -12.55 -7.88
CA GLU A 153 -31.94 -13.38 -7.26
C GLU A 153 -32.57 -12.68 -6.06
N GLY A 154 -33.54 -11.81 -6.34
CA GLY A 154 -34.36 -11.15 -5.32
C GLY A 154 -35.74 -11.79 -5.17
N ILE A 155 -36.73 -10.95 -4.86
CA ILE A 155 -38.16 -11.31 -4.93
C ILE A 155 -38.56 -11.64 -6.39
N ALA A 156 -37.93 -10.96 -7.34
CA ALA A 156 -37.93 -11.31 -8.75
C ALA A 156 -36.51 -11.67 -9.23
N LEU A 157 -36.43 -12.55 -10.22
CA LEU A 157 -35.20 -12.88 -10.95
C LEU A 157 -34.97 -11.84 -12.04
N LEU A 158 -33.93 -11.03 -11.86
CA LEU A 158 -33.55 -9.97 -12.79
C LEU A 158 -32.33 -10.41 -13.59
N TRP A 159 -32.55 -10.73 -14.86
CA TRP A 159 -31.52 -11.17 -15.78
C TRP A 159 -31.00 -10.02 -16.63
N ILE A 160 -29.68 -9.95 -16.81
CA ILE A 160 -29.03 -9.00 -17.71
C ILE A 160 -28.11 -9.74 -18.66
N SER A 161 -28.16 -9.42 -19.95
CA SER A 161 -27.20 -9.92 -20.94
C SER A 161 -26.54 -8.74 -21.65
N VAL A 162 -25.22 -8.65 -21.60
CA VAL A 162 -24.46 -7.51 -22.13
C VAL A 162 -23.83 -7.84 -23.48
N PHE A 163 -24.08 -6.98 -24.47
CA PHE A 163 -23.59 -7.09 -25.84
C PHE A 163 -22.92 -5.80 -26.28
N ALA A 164 -21.80 -5.93 -27.00
CA ALA A 164 -21.13 -4.83 -27.65
C ALA A 164 -20.61 -5.28 -29.03
N PRO A 165 -21.51 -5.45 -30.02
CA PRO A 165 -21.19 -6.14 -31.28
C PRO A 165 -20.12 -5.44 -32.13
N ASN A 166 -19.91 -4.13 -31.91
CA ASN A 166 -18.98 -3.30 -32.67
C ASN A 166 -17.64 -3.09 -31.94
N ILE A 167 -17.46 -3.63 -30.74
CA ILE A 167 -16.22 -3.54 -29.94
C ILE A 167 -15.42 -4.82 -30.16
N SER A 168 -14.19 -4.71 -30.66
CA SER A 168 -13.33 -5.88 -30.89
C SER A 168 -12.60 -6.33 -29.61
N GLY A 169 -12.34 -5.41 -28.69
CA GLY A 169 -11.67 -5.69 -27.41
C GLY A 169 -12.57 -6.40 -26.40
N ARG A 170 -12.37 -7.71 -26.19
CA ARG A 170 -13.12 -8.50 -25.18
C ARG A 170 -12.99 -7.98 -23.75
N GLU A 171 -11.85 -7.39 -23.42
CA GLU A 171 -11.61 -6.80 -22.09
C GLU A 171 -12.59 -5.67 -21.78
N ILE A 172 -12.86 -4.80 -22.76
CA ILE A 172 -13.80 -3.68 -22.61
C ILE A 172 -15.22 -4.22 -22.39
N VAL A 173 -15.63 -5.24 -23.16
CA VAL A 173 -16.94 -5.88 -23.00
C VAL A 173 -17.08 -6.51 -21.61
N PHE A 174 -16.02 -7.13 -21.11
CA PHE A 174 -15.98 -7.69 -19.76
C PHE A 174 -16.11 -6.59 -18.69
N GLN A 175 -15.39 -5.47 -18.82
CA GLN A 175 -15.49 -4.34 -17.89
C GLN A 175 -16.88 -3.67 -17.91
N LEU A 176 -17.52 -3.56 -19.08
CA LEU A 176 -18.91 -3.09 -19.20
C LEU A 176 -19.89 -4.04 -18.49
N TRP A 177 -19.64 -5.35 -18.57
CA TRP A 177 -20.41 -6.35 -17.85
C TRP A 177 -20.18 -6.29 -16.34
N GLU A 178 -18.95 -6.06 -15.87
CA GLU A 178 -18.66 -5.82 -14.44
C GLU A 178 -19.38 -4.57 -13.91
N MET A 179 -19.39 -3.48 -14.68
CA MET A 179 -20.16 -2.27 -14.36
C MET A 179 -21.66 -2.58 -14.28
N ALA A 180 -22.20 -3.30 -15.26
CA ALA A 180 -23.61 -3.69 -15.29
C ALA A 180 -23.99 -4.54 -14.06
N ASN A 181 -23.09 -5.43 -13.63
CA ASN A 181 -23.23 -6.28 -12.46
C ASN A 181 -23.30 -5.47 -11.15
N GLU A 182 -22.41 -4.48 -10.95
CA GLU A 182 -22.44 -3.62 -9.76
C GLU A 182 -23.79 -2.88 -9.65
N TRP A 183 -24.34 -2.41 -10.76
CA TRP A 183 -25.62 -1.69 -10.72
C TRP A 183 -26.83 -2.63 -10.65
N LEU A 184 -26.78 -3.81 -11.25
CA LEU A 184 -27.88 -4.77 -11.25
C LEU A 184 -28.32 -5.13 -9.82
N HIS A 185 -27.38 -5.50 -8.95
CA HIS A 185 -27.75 -5.93 -7.60
C HIS A 185 -28.28 -4.78 -6.74
N ARG A 186 -27.80 -3.55 -6.98
CA ARG A 186 -28.28 -2.35 -6.29
C ARG A 186 -29.69 -1.97 -6.73
N ILE A 187 -29.98 -2.02 -8.03
CA ILE A 187 -31.33 -1.85 -8.58
C ILE A 187 -32.26 -2.92 -8.02
N GLY A 188 -31.83 -4.19 -8.08
CA GLY A 188 -32.60 -5.32 -7.58
C GLY A 188 -32.96 -5.18 -6.10
N ASN A 189 -32.02 -4.72 -5.26
CA ASN A 189 -32.28 -4.47 -3.85
C ASN A 189 -33.38 -3.43 -3.60
N ILE A 190 -33.37 -2.32 -4.34
CA ILE A 190 -34.43 -1.29 -4.22
C ILE A 190 -35.77 -1.80 -4.76
N LEU A 191 -35.76 -2.61 -5.82
CA LEU A 191 -36.98 -3.21 -6.35
C LEU A 191 -37.59 -4.22 -5.37
N ASP A 192 -36.77 -4.99 -4.64
CA ASP A 192 -37.23 -5.94 -3.62
C ASP A 192 -38.01 -5.27 -2.47
N GLU A 193 -37.77 -3.99 -2.19
CA GLU A 193 -38.56 -3.23 -1.23
C GLU A 193 -40.02 -3.03 -1.71
N ARG A 194 -40.27 -3.12 -3.02
CA ARG A 194 -41.57 -2.95 -3.68
C ARG A 194 -42.32 -4.27 -3.87
N LYS A 195 -42.44 -5.04 -2.79
CA LYS A 195 -42.98 -6.42 -2.78
C LYS A 195 -44.29 -6.62 -3.55
N GLU A 196 -45.20 -5.65 -3.51
CA GLU A 196 -46.51 -5.78 -4.17
C GLU A 196 -46.44 -5.74 -5.70
N ALA A 197 -45.54 -4.93 -6.29
CA ALA A 197 -45.39 -4.82 -7.74
C ALA A 197 -44.73 -6.06 -8.37
N LEU A 198 -43.96 -6.81 -7.58
CA LEU A 198 -43.20 -7.98 -8.04
C LEU A 198 -44.00 -9.30 -8.01
N LYS A 199 -45.18 -9.34 -7.39
CA LYS A 199 -45.97 -10.58 -7.20
C LYS A 199 -46.50 -11.21 -8.49
N SER A 200 -46.62 -10.46 -9.58
CA SER A 200 -47.22 -10.93 -10.85
C SER A 200 -46.22 -11.29 -11.94
N LYS A 201 -44.94 -10.90 -11.82
CA LYS A 201 -43.89 -11.18 -12.82
C LYS A 201 -42.60 -11.59 -12.09
N HIS A 202 -42.17 -12.83 -12.29
CA HIS A 202 -41.05 -13.40 -11.52
C HIS A 202 -39.72 -13.38 -12.25
N ASN A 203 -39.69 -13.47 -13.59
CA ASN A 203 -38.45 -13.55 -14.36
C ASN A 203 -38.46 -12.46 -15.45
N LEU A 204 -37.55 -11.49 -15.32
CA LEU A 204 -37.42 -10.34 -16.21
C LEU A 204 -36.03 -10.34 -16.83
N LYS A 205 -35.92 -10.05 -18.14
CA LYS A 205 -34.62 -10.00 -18.81
C LYS A 205 -34.39 -8.70 -19.56
N VAL A 206 -33.25 -8.06 -19.31
CA VAL A 206 -32.81 -6.87 -20.03
C VAL A 206 -31.58 -7.20 -20.87
N TYR A 207 -31.69 -6.98 -22.16
CA TYR A 207 -30.57 -7.03 -23.10
C TYR A 207 -29.91 -5.65 -23.14
N VAL A 208 -28.67 -5.53 -22.67
CA VAL A 208 -27.90 -4.30 -22.70
C VAL A 208 -27.03 -4.29 -23.95
N GLU A 209 -27.25 -3.34 -24.85
CA GLU A 209 -26.52 -3.23 -26.13
C GLU A 209 -25.73 -1.92 -26.21
N PHE A 210 -24.39 -2.03 -26.24
CA PHE A 210 -23.50 -0.91 -26.55
C PHE A 210 -23.16 -0.93 -28.04
N LEU A 211 -23.54 0.13 -28.76
CA LEU A 211 -23.32 0.24 -30.21
C LEU A 211 -22.03 1.00 -30.56
N ASP A 212 -21.29 1.44 -29.55
CA ASP A 212 -19.95 2.02 -29.67
C ASP A 212 -18.96 1.06 -30.36
N VAL A 213 -17.95 1.65 -30.99
CA VAL A 213 -16.75 0.94 -31.45
C VAL A 213 -15.68 0.98 -30.37
N ASP A 214 -14.56 0.29 -30.59
CA ASP A 214 -13.41 0.40 -29.70
C ASP A 214 -13.05 1.88 -29.42
N PRO A 215 -12.85 2.28 -28.15
CA PRO A 215 -12.50 3.64 -27.77
C PRO A 215 -11.26 4.11 -28.55
N ALA A 216 -11.33 5.32 -29.11
CA ALA A 216 -10.20 5.90 -29.82
C ALA A 216 -9.02 6.09 -28.85
N LYS A 217 -7.79 5.87 -29.33
CA LYS A 217 -6.56 6.09 -28.56
C LYS A 217 -6.22 7.58 -28.35
N GLU A 218 -6.88 8.48 -29.06
CA GLU A 218 -6.64 9.93 -29.01
C GLU A 218 -7.90 10.67 -28.56
N GLY A 219 -7.71 11.78 -27.83
CA GLY A 219 -8.75 12.57 -27.19
C GLY A 219 -9.85 13.00 -28.15
N ARG A 220 -11.06 12.48 -27.92
CA ARG A 220 -12.28 13.03 -28.51
C ARG A 220 -12.80 14.16 -27.63
N GLU A 221 -13.55 15.06 -28.24
CA GLU A 221 -14.32 16.04 -27.49
C GLU A 221 -15.31 15.31 -26.56
N LYS A 222 -15.36 15.72 -25.29
CA LYS A 222 -16.21 15.07 -24.29
C LYS A 222 -17.67 15.41 -24.60
N PRO A 223 -18.58 14.42 -24.64
CA PRO A 223 -19.98 14.70 -24.92
C PRO A 223 -20.63 15.51 -23.80
N THR A 224 -21.59 16.34 -24.17
CA THR A 224 -22.48 17.02 -23.23
C THR A 224 -23.46 16.03 -22.57
N ILE A 225 -24.07 16.44 -21.45
CA ILE A 225 -25.08 15.61 -20.77
C ILE A 225 -26.27 15.33 -21.70
N ASP A 226 -26.73 16.33 -22.46
CA ASP A 226 -27.86 16.19 -23.39
C ASP A 226 -27.55 15.20 -24.53
N GLU A 227 -26.32 15.21 -25.04
CA GLU A 227 -25.86 14.22 -26.03
C GLU A 227 -25.87 12.81 -25.43
N LEU A 228 -25.33 12.62 -24.22
CA LEU A 228 -25.35 11.31 -23.54
C LEU A 228 -26.77 10.80 -23.28
N ILE A 229 -27.71 11.69 -22.90
CA ILE A 229 -29.12 11.34 -22.74
C ILE A 229 -29.70 10.86 -24.08
N SER A 230 -29.38 11.53 -25.19
CA SER A 230 -29.87 11.16 -26.53
C SER A 230 -29.37 9.77 -27.02
N PHE A 231 -28.26 9.29 -26.45
CA PHE A 231 -27.68 7.98 -26.73
C PHE A 231 -28.36 6.84 -25.97
N CYS A 232 -29.17 7.14 -24.95
CA CYS A 232 -29.85 6.13 -24.15
C CYS A 232 -31.28 5.89 -24.66
N SER A 233 -31.66 4.64 -24.90
CA SER A 233 -33.04 4.25 -25.20
C SER A 233 -33.44 2.91 -24.58
N VAL A 234 -34.74 2.75 -24.31
CA VAL A 234 -35.34 1.45 -23.98
C VAL A 234 -36.22 1.03 -25.15
N GLU A 235 -35.98 -0.17 -25.67
CA GLU A 235 -36.63 -0.70 -26.86
C GLU A 235 -37.30 -2.04 -26.55
N PRO A 236 -38.42 -2.40 -27.23
CA PRO A 236 -39.06 -3.68 -27.04
C PRO A 236 -38.16 -4.83 -27.52
N HIS A 237 -38.23 -5.98 -26.83
CA HIS A 237 -37.63 -7.23 -27.29
C HIS A 237 -38.71 -8.21 -27.75
N ASN A 238 -38.37 -9.14 -28.64
CA ASN A 238 -39.33 -10.13 -29.15
C ASN A 238 -39.65 -11.23 -28.12
N GLU A 239 -38.82 -11.41 -27.11
CA GLU A 239 -39.05 -12.39 -26.04
C GLU A 239 -40.04 -11.88 -25.00
N THR A 240 -40.79 -12.81 -24.41
CA THR A 240 -41.69 -12.53 -23.29
C THR A 240 -40.91 -12.05 -22.08
N ASN A 241 -41.45 -11.02 -21.39
CA ASN A 241 -40.84 -10.39 -20.22
C ASN A 241 -39.39 -9.93 -20.46
N ALA A 242 -39.09 -9.48 -21.69
CA ALA A 242 -37.79 -8.93 -22.05
C ALA A 242 -37.89 -7.59 -22.79
N CYS A 243 -36.86 -6.77 -22.62
CA CYS A 243 -36.66 -5.53 -23.37
C CYS A 243 -35.17 -5.28 -23.59
N LYS A 244 -34.83 -4.27 -24.38
CA LYS A 244 -33.46 -3.82 -24.61
C LYS A 244 -33.21 -2.47 -23.95
N ALA A 245 -32.05 -2.32 -23.31
CA ALA A 245 -31.47 -1.03 -22.95
C ALA A 245 -30.31 -0.77 -23.94
N VAL A 246 -30.49 0.21 -24.82
CA VAL A 246 -29.57 0.49 -25.92
C VAL A 246 -28.79 1.77 -25.62
N PHE A 247 -27.46 1.67 -25.73
CA PHE A 247 -26.52 2.76 -25.63
C PHE A 247 -25.88 2.97 -27.00
N LYS A 248 -26.32 4.02 -27.70
CA LYS A 248 -25.88 4.34 -29.06
C LYS A 248 -24.41 4.76 -29.09
N ALA A 249 -23.80 4.66 -30.27
CA ALA A 249 -22.42 5.08 -30.48
C ALA A 249 -22.18 6.52 -30.03
N GLY A 250 -21.12 6.74 -29.26
CA GLY A 250 -20.80 7.98 -28.56
C GLY A 250 -20.95 7.88 -27.05
N PHE A 251 -21.72 6.91 -26.52
CA PHE A 251 -21.98 6.80 -25.10
C PHE A 251 -20.71 6.51 -24.27
N LEU A 252 -19.82 5.64 -24.77
CA LEU A 252 -18.59 5.30 -24.04
C LEU A 252 -17.67 6.50 -23.78
N ALA A 253 -17.77 7.58 -24.56
CA ALA A 253 -17.00 8.80 -24.30
C ALA A 253 -17.42 9.49 -22.98
N GLY A 254 -18.62 9.20 -22.47
CA GLY A 254 -19.08 9.69 -21.16
C GLY A 254 -18.23 9.20 -19.99
N PHE A 255 -17.54 8.06 -20.11
CA PHE A 255 -16.64 7.54 -19.07
C PHE A 255 -15.34 8.35 -18.92
N GLN A 256 -15.07 9.29 -19.82
CA GLN A 256 -13.97 10.26 -19.74
C GLN A 256 -14.34 11.54 -18.96
N ILE A 257 -15.60 11.66 -18.51
CA ILE A 257 -16.08 12.80 -17.72
C ILE A 257 -15.71 12.56 -16.24
N ALA A 258 -15.19 13.60 -15.59
CA ALA A 258 -14.72 13.51 -14.21
C ALA A 258 -15.85 13.24 -13.21
N GLU A 259 -17.05 13.77 -13.44
CA GLU A 259 -18.29 13.44 -12.73
C GLU A 259 -18.96 12.18 -13.32
N ASN A 260 -19.67 11.40 -12.49
CA ASN A 260 -20.21 10.09 -12.88
C ASN A 260 -21.52 10.25 -13.66
N VAL A 261 -21.45 10.89 -14.83
CA VAL A 261 -22.62 11.11 -15.66
C VAL A 261 -23.01 9.82 -16.39
N ALA A 262 -22.04 9.09 -16.94
CA ALA A 262 -22.28 7.90 -17.74
C ALA A 262 -22.95 6.78 -16.94
N GLU A 263 -22.45 6.42 -15.75
CA GLU A 263 -23.08 5.33 -14.99
C GLU A 263 -24.41 5.74 -14.37
N ARG A 264 -24.62 7.03 -14.03
CA ARG A 264 -25.96 7.53 -13.65
C ARG A 264 -26.98 7.32 -14.77
N LEU A 265 -26.62 7.68 -16.01
CA LEU A 265 -27.49 7.46 -17.16
C LEU A 265 -27.67 5.97 -17.48
N PHE A 266 -26.63 5.15 -17.30
CA PHE A 266 -26.72 3.70 -17.40
C PHE A 266 -27.72 3.13 -16.39
N VAL A 267 -27.56 3.47 -15.11
CA VAL A 267 -28.45 3.08 -14.01
C VAL A 267 -29.89 3.49 -14.30
N ARG A 268 -30.09 4.76 -14.66
CA ARG A 268 -31.41 5.30 -14.98
C ARG A 268 -32.04 4.53 -16.13
N THR A 269 -31.31 4.28 -17.21
CA THR A 269 -31.82 3.53 -18.39
C THR A 269 -32.12 2.07 -18.05
N LEU A 270 -31.26 1.41 -17.27
CA LEU A 270 -31.47 0.05 -16.81
C LEU A 270 -32.69 -0.06 -15.87
N ALA A 271 -32.86 0.90 -14.96
CA ALA A 271 -34.04 0.99 -14.10
C ALA A 271 -35.32 1.20 -14.93
N LYS A 272 -35.30 2.08 -15.94
CA LYS A 272 -36.44 2.27 -16.87
C LYS A 272 -36.81 0.97 -17.57
N ALA A 273 -35.82 0.19 -18.01
CA ALA A 273 -36.04 -1.10 -18.66
C ALA A 273 -36.81 -2.08 -17.72
N TYR A 274 -36.38 -2.25 -16.48
CA TYR A 274 -37.09 -3.10 -15.51
C TYR A 274 -38.46 -2.56 -15.12
N LEU A 275 -38.60 -1.25 -14.91
CA LEU A 275 -39.89 -0.62 -14.60
C LEU A 275 -40.90 -0.77 -15.75
N HIS A 276 -40.44 -0.67 -16.99
CA HIS A 276 -41.23 -0.95 -18.19
C HIS A 276 -41.73 -2.40 -18.20
N LEU A 277 -40.85 -3.35 -17.90
CA LEU A 277 -41.22 -4.77 -17.79
C LEU A 277 -42.19 -5.04 -16.64
N LEU A 278 -42.13 -4.27 -15.55
CA LEU A 278 -43.08 -4.36 -14.44
C LEU A 278 -44.43 -3.68 -14.74
N GLY A 279 -44.54 -2.90 -15.82
CA GLY A 279 -45.76 -2.19 -16.18
C GLY A 279 -46.05 -0.98 -15.28
N ILE A 280 -45.01 -0.36 -14.72
CA ILE A 280 -45.14 0.88 -13.95
C ILE A 280 -45.46 2.03 -14.92
N GLU A 281 -46.41 2.89 -14.59
CA GLU A 281 -46.82 4.00 -15.47
C GLU A 281 -45.83 5.17 -15.44
N ASN A 282 -45.39 5.60 -14.25
CA ASN A 282 -44.49 6.75 -14.09
C ASN A 282 -43.01 6.35 -14.17
N ILE A 283 -42.60 5.77 -15.30
CA ILE A 283 -41.27 5.14 -15.46
C ILE A 283 -40.12 6.13 -15.25
N ASP A 284 -40.25 7.36 -15.78
CA ASP A 284 -39.15 8.32 -15.79
C ASP A 284 -38.82 8.84 -14.38
N ASP A 285 -39.81 9.32 -13.64
CA ASP A 285 -39.62 9.82 -12.27
C ASP A 285 -39.13 8.71 -11.33
N GLU A 286 -39.69 7.51 -11.48
CA GLU A 286 -39.32 6.35 -10.66
C GLU A 286 -37.88 5.89 -10.93
N ALA A 287 -37.46 5.89 -12.19
CA ALA A 287 -36.08 5.57 -12.55
C ALA A 287 -35.09 6.61 -12.01
N GLU A 288 -35.44 7.90 -12.04
CA GLU A 288 -34.63 8.96 -11.46
C GLU A 288 -34.53 8.84 -9.93
N MET A 289 -35.62 8.48 -9.25
CA MET A 289 -35.59 8.19 -7.82
C MET A 289 -34.70 6.98 -7.49
N ILE A 290 -34.81 5.87 -8.24
CA ILE A 290 -33.95 4.70 -8.05
C ILE A 290 -32.48 5.07 -8.23
N GLU A 291 -32.16 5.83 -9.28
CA GLU A 291 -30.80 6.31 -9.53
C GLU A 291 -30.27 7.16 -8.37
N ALA A 292 -31.05 8.11 -7.86
CA ALA A 292 -30.66 8.96 -6.74
C ALA A 292 -30.44 8.15 -5.44
N LEU A 293 -31.18 7.06 -5.24
CA LEU A 293 -31.05 6.18 -4.07
C LEU A 293 -29.79 5.30 -4.13
N ILE A 294 -29.42 4.79 -5.31
CA ILE A 294 -28.33 3.81 -5.43
C ILE A 294 -27.00 4.41 -5.89
N VAL A 295 -27.01 5.60 -6.51
CA VAL A 295 -25.82 6.36 -6.89
C VAL A 295 -25.66 7.56 -5.94
N PRO A 296 -25.04 7.37 -4.77
CA PRO A 296 -25.12 8.32 -3.65
C PRO A 296 -24.42 9.66 -3.90
N ASN A 297 -23.47 9.72 -4.84
CA ASN A 297 -22.66 10.91 -5.12
C ASN A 297 -22.09 10.88 -6.55
N ASN A 298 -21.37 11.93 -6.94
CA ASN A 298 -20.83 12.08 -8.30
C ASN A 298 -19.56 11.25 -8.57
N ASP A 299 -19.00 10.60 -7.55
CA ASP A 299 -17.76 9.82 -7.67
C ASP A 299 -18.03 8.31 -7.73
N ALA A 300 -19.15 7.85 -7.14
CA ALA A 300 -19.59 6.45 -7.05
C ALA A 300 -19.73 5.78 -8.42
N ARG A 301 -18.68 5.10 -8.89
CA ARG A 301 -18.61 4.49 -10.22
C ARG A 301 -17.63 3.31 -10.22
N THR A 302 -17.70 2.47 -11.25
CA THR A 302 -16.84 1.29 -11.40
C THR A 302 -15.92 1.34 -12.61
N LEU A 303 -16.39 1.95 -13.72
CA LEU A 303 -15.67 2.01 -14.97
C LEU A 303 -14.95 3.36 -15.12
N HIS A 304 -13.69 3.30 -15.55
CA HIS A 304 -12.82 4.46 -15.67
C HIS A 304 -12.12 4.49 -17.03
N PHE A 305 -12.36 5.53 -17.82
CA PHE A 305 -11.54 5.82 -19.01
C PHE A 305 -10.60 6.97 -18.67
N PHE A 306 -9.52 6.64 -17.94
CA PHE A 306 -8.48 7.60 -17.59
C PHE A 306 -7.57 7.90 -18.78
N ASN A 307 -7.06 9.13 -18.83
CA ASN A 307 -5.90 9.45 -19.66
C ASN A 307 -4.65 8.88 -19.00
N ALA A 308 -3.75 8.32 -19.81
CA ALA A 308 -2.43 7.93 -19.34
C ALA A 308 -1.71 9.16 -18.74
N GLN A 309 -1.27 9.05 -17.49
CA GLN A 309 -0.62 10.15 -16.75
C GLN A 309 0.88 9.93 -16.60
N GLN A 310 1.33 8.67 -16.65
CA GLN A 310 2.71 8.26 -16.42
C GLN A 310 3.12 7.17 -17.41
N PHE A 311 4.43 7.03 -17.63
CA PHE A 311 5.02 5.97 -18.46
C PHE A 311 4.37 4.59 -18.28
N ILE A 312 4.19 4.17 -17.02
CA ILE A 312 3.69 2.83 -16.73
C ILE A 312 2.26 2.60 -17.23
N ASP A 313 1.45 3.65 -17.39
CA ASP A 313 0.08 3.53 -17.88
C ASP A 313 0.04 3.07 -19.35
N TYR A 314 1.11 3.33 -20.13
CA TYR A 314 1.21 2.93 -21.53
C TYR A 314 1.67 1.48 -21.74
N VAL A 315 2.37 0.91 -20.76
CA VAL A 315 3.05 -0.41 -20.88
C VAL A 315 2.68 -1.36 -19.74
N LYS A 316 1.62 -1.06 -18.98
CA LYS A 316 1.19 -1.82 -17.80
C LYS A 316 0.89 -3.28 -18.11
N ASP A 317 0.37 -3.55 -19.30
CA ASP A 317 0.05 -4.89 -19.81
C ASP A 317 1.28 -5.76 -20.05
N THR A 318 2.48 -5.16 -20.09
CA THR A 318 3.76 -5.88 -20.20
C THR A 318 4.26 -6.41 -18.84
N LEU A 319 3.67 -5.95 -17.73
CA LEU A 319 4.01 -6.41 -16.39
C LEU A 319 3.45 -7.81 -16.10
N PRO A 320 3.99 -8.53 -15.10
CA PRO A 320 3.43 -9.80 -14.65
C PRO A 320 1.94 -9.65 -14.28
N GLU A 321 1.13 -10.63 -14.66
CA GLU A 321 -0.32 -10.66 -14.39
C GLU A 321 -0.62 -10.46 -12.89
N LYS A 322 0.11 -11.19 -12.04
CA LYS A 322 -0.05 -11.19 -10.58
C LYS A 322 1.22 -10.72 -9.89
N LEU A 323 1.03 -9.93 -8.84
CA LEU A 323 2.09 -9.58 -7.90
C LEU A 323 2.49 -10.82 -7.09
N ILE A 324 3.79 -11.04 -6.92
CA ILE A 324 4.31 -12.02 -5.96
C ILE A 324 4.49 -11.27 -4.64
N ALA A 325 3.52 -11.45 -3.74
CA ALA A 325 3.52 -10.90 -2.39
C ALA A 325 4.18 -11.85 -1.38
N ILE A 326 4.28 -11.43 -0.13
CA ILE A 326 4.73 -12.27 0.99
C ILE A 326 3.63 -13.30 1.27
N ASP A 327 3.89 -14.57 0.97
CA ASP A 327 2.95 -15.66 1.23
C ASP A 327 3.07 -16.10 2.71
N PRO A 328 1.96 -16.19 3.47
CA PRO A 328 2.01 -16.57 4.88
C PRO A 328 2.62 -17.95 5.15
N ILE A 329 2.49 -18.90 4.22
CA ILE A 329 3.07 -20.24 4.36
C ILE A 329 4.58 -20.19 4.17
N ASP A 330 5.05 -19.44 3.18
CA ASP A 330 6.48 -19.25 2.94
C ASP A 330 7.15 -18.49 4.11
N ASP A 331 6.46 -17.50 4.69
CA ASP A 331 6.91 -16.78 5.89
C ASP A 331 7.01 -17.70 7.12
N ALA A 332 5.95 -18.45 7.41
CA ALA A 332 5.93 -19.39 8.52
C ALA A 332 7.00 -20.49 8.35
N ALA A 333 7.19 -21.00 7.13
CA ALA A 333 8.21 -22.00 6.85
C ALA A 333 9.63 -21.45 7.05
N ALA A 334 9.88 -20.17 6.73
CA ALA A 334 11.18 -19.53 6.93
C ALA A 334 11.59 -19.43 8.41
N LYS A 335 10.62 -19.35 9.32
CA LYS A 335 10.82 -19.25 10.79
C LYS A 335 11.20 -20.59 11.45
N ILE A 336 10.93 -21.73 10.80
CA ILE A 336 11.24 -23.05 11.35
C ILE A 336 12.75 -23.23 11.53
N GLY A 337 13.17 -23.48 12.77
CA GLY A 337 14.56 -23.71 13.17
C GLY A 337 15.42 -22.46 13.23
N LEU A 338 14.87 -21.27 12.97
CA LEU A 338 15.64 -20.06 12.74
C LEU A 338 16.56 -19.69 13.92
N GLY A 339 15.98 -19.60 15.12
CA GLY A 339 16.71 -19.30 16.35
C GLY A 339 17.71 -20.41 16.73
N TRP A 340 17.41 -21.68 16.42
CA TRP A 340 18.32 -22.79 16.69
C TRP A 340 19.59 -22.77 15.82
N ARG A 341 19.55 -22.13 14.65
CA ARG A 341 20.74 -21.97 13.79
C ARG A 341 21.79 -21.05 14.42
N VAL A 342 21.37 -20.17 15.33
CA VAL A 342 22.20 -19.13 15.93
C VAL A 342 22.49 -19.39 17.41
N LEU A 343 21.55 -19.99 18.14
CA LEU A 343 21.71 -20.26 19.56
C LEU A 343 22.78 -21.33 19.80
N GLU A 344 23.76 -21.04 20.66
CA GLU A 344 24.81 -22.00 20.97
C GLU A 344 24.28 -23.13 21.85
N LYS A 345 24.84 -24.34 21.70
CA LYS A 345 24.46 -25.49 22.51
C LYS A 345 24.65 -25.20 24.01
N GLY A 346 23.57 -25.32 24.78
CA GLY A 346 23.57 -25.09 26.22
C GLY A 346 23.25 -23.65 26.65
N GLN A 347 23.09 -22.71 25.71
CA GLN A 347 22.56 -21.38 26.03
C GLN A 347 21.08 -21.45 26.43
N SER A 348 20.65 -20.49 27.25
CA SER A 348 19.26 -20.33 27.63
C SER A 348 18.39 -20.03 26.40
N LYS A 349 17.19 -20.61 26.37
CA LYS A 349 16.16 -20.31 25.36
C LYS A 349 15.43 -18.99 25.65
N GLN A 350 15.55 -18.50 26.88
CA GLN A 350 15.08 -17.19 27.31
C GLN A 350 16.27 -16.25 27.31
N LEU A 351 16.22 -15.25 26.44
CA LEU A 351 17.23 -14.21 26.32
C LEU A 351 16.66 -12.96 26.98
N ASP A 352 17.38 -12.44 27.97
CA ASP A 352 17.04 -11.23 28.70
C ASP A 352 18.23 -10.27 28.60
N GLY A 353 17.94 -9.02 28.31
CA GLY A 353 18.91 -7.95 28.31
C GLY A 353 19.22 -7.47 26.90
N ARG A 354 19.35 -6.14 26.79
CA ARG A 354 19.46 -5.41 25.53
C ARG A 354 20.60 -5.91 24.64
N GLU A 355 21.83 -6.00 25.17
CA GLU A 355 23.00 -6.40 24.38
C GLU A 355 22.90 -7.87 23.91
N ILE A 356 22.39 -8.76 24.77
CA ILE A 356 22.23 -10.19 24.46
C ILE A 356 21.20 -10.38 23.34
N CYS A 357 20.04 -9.72 23.47
CA CYS A 357 18.99 -9.80 22.46
C CYS A 357 19.45 -9.19 21.12
N MET A 358 20.10 -8.02 21.16
CA MET A 358 20.61 -7.37 19.95
C MET A 358 21.68 -8.22 19.24
N ASP A 359 22.63 -8.80 19.97
CA ASP A 359 23.64 -9.70 19.38
C ASP A 359 22.98 -10.90 18.71
N PHE A 360 22.04 -11.55 19.40
CA PHE A 360 21.30 -12.69 18.86
C PHE A 360 20.55 -12.33 17.58
N LEU A 361 19.75 -11.26 17.57
CA LEU A 361 18.97 -10.84 16.40
C LEU A 361 19.88 -10.46 15.22
N ASN A 362 21.03 -9.81 15.47
CA ASN A 362 21.99 -9.48 14.43
C ASN A 362 22.59 -10.75 13.80
N ARG A 363 22.93 -11.78 14.60
CA ARG A 363 23.41 -13.07 14.09
C ARG A 363 22.33 -13.82 13.29
N VAL A 364 21.06 -13.69 13.67
CA VAL A 364 19.93 -14.24 12.90
C VAL A 364 19.81 -13.55 11.54
N VAL A 365 19.90 -12.22 11.50
CA VAL A 365 19.94 -11.45 10.24
C VAL A 365 21.09 -11.91 9.35
N ASP A 366 22.31 -12.04 9.90
CA ASP A 366 23.49 -12.48 9.14
C ASP A 366 23.29 -13.90 8.57
N THR A 367 22.64 -14.79 9.33
CA THR A 367 22.30 -16.15 8.89
C THR A 367 21.31 -16.11 7.71
N LEU A 368 20.23 -15.34 7.83
CA LEU A 368 19.23 -15.20 6.75
C LEU A 368 19.83 -14.58 5.48
N LEU A 369 20.68 -13.55 5.60
CA LEU A 369 21.35 -12.92 4.47
C LEU A 369 22.31 -13.89 3.75
N THR A 370 22.97 -14.76 4.51
CA THR A 370 23.84 -15.82 3.97
C THR A 370 22.99 -16.84 3.21
N GLU A 371 21.91 -17.35 3.81
CA GLU A 371 21.00 -18.30 3.16
C GLU A 371 20.37 -17.74 1.87
N ILE A 372 19.94 -16.48 1.89
CA ILE A 372 19.42 -15.79 0.70
C ILE A 372 20.49 -15.75 -0.39
N SER A 373 21.71 -15.37 -0.05
CA SER A 373 22.83 -15.28 -0.99
C SER A 373 23.19 -16.66 -1.58
N ASP A 374 23.22 -17.70 -0.75
CA ASP A 374 23.52 -19.08 -1.16
C ASP A 374 22.50 -19.62 -2.15
N VAL A 375 21.21 -19.36 -1.91
CA VAL A 375 20.13 -19.71 -2.84
C VAL A 375 20.27 -18.92 -4.15
N LEU A 376 20.53 -17.62 -4.07
CA LEU A 376 20.69 -16.75 -5.25
C LEU A 376 21.88 -17.12 -6.14
N ASN A 377 22.95 -17.69 -5.57
CA ASN A 377 24.11 -18.16 -6.31
C ASN A 377 23.80 -19.27 -7.34
N ALA A 378 22.61 -19.89 -7.30
CA ALA A 378 22.18 -20.87 -8.30
C ALA A 378 21.56 -20.24 -9.56
N TYR A 379 21.09 -18.99 -9.49
CA TYR A 379 20.26 -18.39 -10.52
C TYR A 379 21.02 -17.42 -11.43
N ASP A 380 20.49 -17.27 -12.64
CA ASP A 380 20.99 -16.31 -13.62
C ASP A 380 20.65 -14.87 -13.21
N ARG A 381 21.65 -13.99 -13.24
CA ARG A 381 21.55 -12.61 -12.76
C ARG A 381 20.57 -11.78 -13.56
N LEU A 382 20.68 -11.80 -14.89
CA LEU A 382 19.85 -10.94 -15.75
C LEU A 382 18.38 -11.29 -15.58
N SER A 383 18.01 -12.55 -15.79
CA SER A 383 16.62 -12.98 -15.69
C SER A 383 16.03 -12.86 -14.28
N THR A 384 16.82 -13.10 -13.23
CA THR A 384 16.38 -12.90 -11.84
C THR A 384 16.08 -11.42 -11.56
N LEU A 385 16.98 -10.52 -11.94
CA LEU A 385 16.78 -9.08 -11.75
C LEU A 385 15.64 -8.54 -12.59
N THR A 386 15.49 -8.96 -13.84
CA THR A 386 14.33 -8.61 -14.69
C THR A 386 13.01 -8.98 -14.00
N ARG A 387 12.90 -10.19 -13.43
CA ARG A 387 11.69 -10.63 -12.71
C ARG A 387 11.45 -9.83 -11.42
N LEU A 388 12.49 -9.56 -10.64
CA LEU A 388 12.39 -8.78 -9.40
C LEU A 388 12.00 -7.32 -9.68
N VAL A 389 12.61 -6.69 -10.69
CA VAL A 389 12.27 -5.32 -11.11
C VAL A 389 10.83 -5.26 -11.61
N ALA A 390 10.41 -6.21 -12.44
CA ALA A 390 9.02 -6.31 -12.90
C ALA A 390 8.03 -6.52 -11.75
N ASN A 391 8.39 -7.29 -10.71
CA ASN A 391 7.57 -7.45 -9.50
C ASN A 391 7.47 -6.14 -8.70
N CYS A 392 8.54 -5.34 -8.63
CA CYS A 392 8.49 -4.00 -8.03
C CYS A 392 7.57 -3.05 -8.81
N GLU A 393 7.70 -3.01 -10.14
CA GLU A 393 6.83 -2.19 -11.01
C GLU A 393 5.37 -2.63 -10.91
N LYS A 394 5.11 -3.94 -10.80
CA LYS A 394 3.77 -4.47 -10.56
C LYS A 394 3.21 -3.99 -9.22
N ALA A 395 3.96 -4.07 -8.13
CA ALA A 395 3.51 -3.57 -6.82
C ALA A 395 3.15 -2.08 -6.87
N TYR A 396 3.99 -1.31 -7.56
CA TYR A 396 3.80 0.10 -7.83
C TYR A 396 2.57 0.43 -8.69
N ALA A 397 2.27 -0.39 -9.70
CA ALA A 397 1.10 -0.24 -10.55
C ALA A 397 -0.20 -0.61 -9.80
N GLU A 398 -0.17 -1.63 -8.94
CA GLU A 398 -1.29 -1.99 -8.08
C GLU A 398 -1.60 -0.87 -7.07
N GLU A 399 -0.58 -0.36 -6.39
CA GLU A 399 -0.73 0.79 -5.47
C GLU A 399 -1.26 2.04 -6.19
N ALA A 400 -0.75 2.34 -7.38
CA ALA A 400 -1.22 3.47 -8.18
C ALA A 400 -2.70 3.32 -8.57
N ARG A 401 -3.14 2.12 -8.97
CA ARG A 401 -4.55 1.84 -9.31
C ARG A 401 -5.48 2.15 -8.14
N TRP A 402 -5.15 1.66 -6.95
CA TRP A 402 -5.94 1.94 -5.74
C TRP A 402 -5.98 3.43 -5.40
N ARG A 403 -4.85 4.13 -5.54
CA ARG A 403 -4.82 5.60 -5.34
C ARG A 403 -5.64 6.36 -6.38
N GLN A 404 -5.54 5.99 -7.65
CA GLN A 404 -6.24 6.64 -8.77
C GLN A 404 -7.76 6.45 -8.72
N THR A 405 -8.25 5.46 -7.98
CA THR A 405 -9.68 5.12 -7.85
C THR A 405 -10.25 5.44 -6.47
N SER A 406 -9.52 6.20 -5.63
CA SER A 406 -9.90 6.42 -4.23
C SER A 406 -11.28 7.07 -4.05
N ALA A 407 -11.63 8.05 -4.90
CA ALA A 407 -12.95 8.70 -4.85
C ALA A 407 -14.07 7.75 -5.29
N ALA A 408 -13.79 6.86 -6.24
CA ALA A 408 -14.78 5.87 -6.69
C ALA A 408 -15.05 4.83 -5.59
N VAL A 409 -14.00 4.34 -4.92
CA VAL A 409 -14.12 3.40 -3.79
C VAL A 409 -14.91 4.05 -2.64
N LEU A 410 -14.53 5.26 -2.20
CA LEU A 410 -15.27 6.02 -1.19
C LEU A 410 -16.70 6.34 -1.66
N GLY A 411 -16.87 6.64 -2.93
CA GLY A 411 -18.15 6.96 -3.52
C GLY A 411 -19.13 5.78 -3.45
N LEU A 412 -18.66 4.56 -3.74
CA LEU A 412 -19.47 3.34 -3.77
C LEU A 412 -19.70 2.70 -2.39
N HIS A 413 -18.74 2.86 -1.47
CA HIS A 413 -18.69 2.12 -0.20
C HIS A 413 -18.71 3.00 1.05
N GLY A 414 -18.65 4.33 0.89
CA GLY A 414 -18.61 5.27 2.00
C GLY A 414 -17.26 5.34 2.72
N ASP A 415 -17.13 6.37 3.56
CA ASP A 415 -16.01 6.55 4.49
C ASP A 415 -16.31 5.82 5.81
N GLU A 416 -16.38 4.49 5.73
CA GLU A 416 -16.62 3.61 6.87
C GLU A 416 -15.35 2.81 7.22
N PRO A 417 -15.16 2.41 8.50
CA PRO A 417 -13.95 1.69 8.91
C PRO A 417 -13.66 0.42 8.09
N GLY A 418 -14.69 -0.26 7.58
CA GLY A 418 -14.51 -1.43 6.71
C GLY A 418 -13.83 -1.09 5.38
N THR A 419 -14.22 0.03 4.76
CA THR A 419 -13.65 0.50 3.50
C THR A 419 -12.19 0.92 3.68
N GLU A 420 -11.91 1.68 4.73
CA GLU A 420 -10.55 2.10 5.09
C GLU A 420 -9.66 0.89 5.38
N ASN A 421 -10.13 -0.09 6.18
CA ASN A 421 -9.37 -1.30 6.49
C ASN A 421 -8.97 -2.07 5.24
N CYS A 422 -9.91 -2.29 4.32
CA CYS A 422 -9.62 -2.97 3.06
C CYS A 422 -8.54 -2.23 2.26
N TYR A 423 -8.63 -0.89 2.18
CA TYR A 423 -7.61 -0.09 1.50
C TYR A 423 -6.23 -0.24 2.16
N VAL A 424 -6.17 -0.13 3.49
CA VAL A 424 -4.94 -0.26 4.28
C VAL A 424 -4.30 -1.63 4.07
N GLU A 425 -5.07 -2.72 4.10
CA GLU A 425 -4.57 -4.09 3.90
C GLU A 425 -3.96 -4.28 2.52
N GLN A 426 -4.61 -3.76 1.47
CA GLN A 426 -4.14 -3.88 0.09
C GLN A 426 -2.85 -3.08 -0.11
N LEU A 427 -2.81 -1.83 0.32
CA LEU A 427 -1.59 -1.01 0.20
C LEU A 427 -0.43 -1.57 1.03
N SER A 428 -0.72 -2.13 2.22
CA SER A 428 0.30 -2.78 3.05
C SER A 428 0.89 -4.00 2.36
N THR A 429 0.05 -4.79 1.67
CA THR A 429 0.49 -5.94 0.87
C THR A 429 1.45 -5.50 -0.25
N PHE A 430 1.09 -4.45 -1.00
CA PHE A 430 1.93 -3.94 -2.09
C PHE A 430 3.24 -3.33 -1.57
N ALA A 431 3.17 -2.59 -0.47
CA ALA A 431 4.34 -1.99 0.16
C ALA A 431 5.30 -3.07 0.68
N GLY A 432 4.80 -4.08 1.40
CA GLY A 432 5.60 -5.20 1.90
C GLY A 432 6.31 -5.96 0.76
N ALA A 433 5.55 -6.31 -0.29
CA ALA A 433 6.10 -6.96 -1.48
C ALA A 433 7.19 -6.12 -2.16
N SER A 434 6.93 -4.81 -2.35
CA SER A 434 7.89 -3.88 -2.98
C SER A 434 9.17 -3.71 -2.13
N ILE A 435 9.05 -3.54 -0.81
CA ILE A 435 10.22 -3.39 0.07
C ILE A 435 11.08 -4.66 0.04
N ALA A 436 10.49 -5.84 0.25
CA ALA A 436 11.21 -7.11 0.24
C ALA A 436 11.86 -7.40 -1.12
N THR A 437 11.14 -7.14 -2.22
CA THR A 437 11.66 -7.33 -3.59
C THR A 437 12.86 -6.41 -3.86
N ARG A 438 12.85 -5.14 -3.40
CA ARG A 438 13.99 -4.23 -3.57
C ARG A 438 15.25 -4.70 -2.85
N VAL A 439 15.10 -5.26 -1.65
CA VAL A 439 16.21 -5.88 -0.91
C VAL A 439 16.77 -7.08 -1.68
N LEU A 440 15.91 -7.88 -2.31
CA LEU A 440 16.37 -8.97 -3.16
C LEU A 440 17.06 -8.50 -4.44
N ILE A 441 16.60 -7.42 -5.08
CA ILE A 441 17.29 -6.83 -6.25
C ILE A 441 18.73 -6.49 -5.88
N GLU A 442 18.84 -5.79 -4.75
CA GLU A 442 20.07 -5.38 -4.13
C GLU A 442 21.04 -6.56 -3.93
N ILE A 443 20.61 -7.64 -3.26
CA ILE A 443 21.43 -8.83 -3.01
C ILE A 443 21.72 -9.60 -4.32
N SER A 444 20.71 -9.81 -5.15
CA SER A 444 20.79 -10.60 -6.41
C SER A 444 21.78 -10.01 -7.39
N LEU A 445 21.92 -8.67 -7.42
CA LEU A 445 22.90 -7.98 -8.26
C LEU A 445 24.33 -8.41 -7.96
N CYS A 446 24.62 -8.82 -6.73
CA CYS A 446 25.94 -9.27 -6.29
C CYS A 446 26.05 -10.80 -6.25
N ALA A 447 24.99 -11.50 -5.81
CA ALA A 447 25.02 -12.94 -5.57
C ALA A 447 24.74 -13.80 -6.83
N CYS A 448 23.79 -13.40 -7.69
CA CYS A 448 23.42 -14.24 -8.83
C CYS A 448 24.58 -14.42 -9.82
N LYS A 449 24.61 -15.58 -10.49
CA LYS A 449 25.61 -15.93 -11.51
C LYS A 449 25.47 -15.06 -12.75
N THR A 450 26.59 -14.64 -13.30
CA THR A 450 26.64 -13.94 -14.61
C THR A 450 26.56 -14.90 -15.79
N ASP A 451 26.84 -16.19 -15.59
CA ASP A 451 26.82 -17.21 -16.62
C ASP A 451 26.42 -18.58 -16.04
N GLY A 452 25.74 -19.42 -16.83
CA GLY A 452 25.33 -20.77 -16.45
C GLY A 452 24.37 -20.86 -15.25
N GLY A 453 23.62 -19.78 -14.96
CA GLY A 453 22.59 -19.74 -13.92
C GLY A 453 21.24 -20.30 -14.41
N ILE A 454 20.39 -20.72 -13.47
CA ILE A 454 19.05 -21.23 -13.76
C ILE A 454 18.03 -20.08 -13.74
N HIS A 455 16.95 -20.18 -14.50
CA HIS A 455 15.81 -19.28 -14.35
C HIS A 455 15.02 -19.60 -13.07
N ILE A 456 14.89 -18.62 -12.19
CA ILE A 456 14.12 -18.75 -10.95
C ILE A 456 12.61 -18.87 -11.24
N SER A 457 11.89 -19.66 -10.44
CA SER A 457 10.43 -19.85 -10.55
C SER A 457 9.65 -18.82 -9.71
N ASN A 458 8.32 -18.78 -9.82
CA ASN A 458 7.47 -17.92 -8.96
C ASN A 458 7.50 -18.38 -7.48
N ILE A 459 7.52 -19.70 -7.24
CA ILE A 459 7.54 -20.27 -5.89
C ILE A 459 8.87 -19.95 -5.19
N GLU A 460 10.00 -20.15 -5.87
CA GLU A 460 11.31 -19.83 -5.27
C GLU A 460 11.47 -18.32 -5.02
N LEU A 461 10.92 -17.48 -5.91
CA LEU A 461 10.92 -16.03 -5.70
C LEU A 461 10.04 -15.64 -4.50
N SER A 462 8.87 -16.25 -4.34
CA SER A 462 7.97 -16.07 -3.18
C SER A 462 8.66 -16.40 -1.86
N LYS A 463 9.38 -17.54 -1.79
CA LYS A 463 10.18 -17.94 -0.62
C LYS A 463 11.29 -16.95 -0.30
N LEU A 464 12.00 -16.45 -1.32
CA LEU A 464 13.03 -15.42 -1.12
C LEU A 464 12.43 -14.10 -0.64
N ILE A 465 11.26 -13.71 -1.15
CA ILE A 465 10.54 -12.50 -0.71
C ILE A 465 10.15 -12.62 0.76
N ALA A 466 9.63 -13.77 1.19
CA ALA A 466 9.32 -14.03 2.60
C ALA A 466 10.58 -13.95 3.50
N ARG A 467 11.70 -14.56 3.10
CA ARG A 467 12.96 -14.45 3.85
C ARG A 467 13.50 -13.01 3.90
N ALA A 468 13.39 -12.26 2.81
CA ALA A 468 13.81 -10.86 2.78
C ALA A 468 12.92 -9.99 3.70
N ALA A 469 11.61 -10.27 3.75
CA ALA A 469 10.70 -9.63 4.69
C ALA A 469 11.10 -9.93 6.15
N LEU A 470 11.47 -11.19 6.44
CA LEU A 470 11.94 -11.59 7.77
C LEU A 470 13.25 -10.90 8.18
N VAL A 471 14.19 -10.69 7.25
CA VAL A 471 15.40 -9.87 7.49
C VAL A 471 15.01 -8.44 7.89
N ILE A 472 14.01 -7.85 7.23
CA ILE A 472 13.54 -6.50 7.52
C ILE A 472 12.89 -6.44 8.91
N GLU A 473 12.04 -7.41 9.23
CA GLU A 473 11.35 -7.53 10.51
C GLU A 473 12.35 -7.65 11.66
N ILE A 474 13.24 -8.64 11.62
CA ILE A 474 14.21 -8.93 12.70
C ILE A 474 15.20 -7.78 12.89
N GLY A 475 15.65 -7.16 11.80
CA GLY A 475 16.48 -5.96 11.87
C GLY A 475 15.75 -4.77 12.51
N GLY A 476 14.46 -4.60 12.20
CA GLY A 476 13.58 -3.63 12.84
C GLY A 476 13.39 -3.87 14.34
N LEU A 477 13.22 -5.13 14.75
CA LEU A 477 13.13 -5.53 16.16
C LEU A 477 14.44 -5.23 16.92
N SER A 478 15.59 -5.51 16.32
CA SER A 478 16.91 -5.19 16.90
C SER A 478 17.05 -3.69 17.15
N ASP A 479 16.64 -2.84 16.19
CA ASP A 479 16.61 -1.40 16.38
C ASP A 479 15.58 -0.97 17.44
N ALA A 480 14.39 -1.56 17.47
CA ALA A 480 13.38 -1.24 18.48
C ALA A 480 13.88 -1.50 19.91
N ILE A 481 14.59 -2.61 20.14
CA ILE A 481 15.28 -2.89 21.40
C ILE A 481 16.38 -1.86 21.66
N ARG A 482 17.19 -1.53 20.66
CA ARG A 482 18.27 -0.54 20.76
C ARG A 482 17.74 0.85 21.15
N TYR A 483 16.55 1.22 20.73
CA TYR A 483 15.96 2.51 21.06
C TYR A 483 15.00 2.45 22.26
N ASN A 484 15.01 1.32 23.00
CA ASN A 484 14.17 1.05 24.18
C ASN A 484 12.66 1.13 23.90
N ALA A 485 12.24 0.95 22.64
CA ALA A 485 10.83 0.88 22.27
C ALA A 485 10.24 -0.51 22.54
N LEU A 486 11.07 -1.56 22.44
CA LEU A 486 10.69 -2.94 22.74
C LEU A 486 11.43 -3.43 23.99
N VAL A 487 10.72 -4.20 24.82
CA VAL A 487 11.32 -4.88 25.98
C VAL A 487 12.32 -5.93 25.49
N PRO A 488 13.57 -5.96 26.01
CA PRO A 488 14.62 -6.87 25.56
C PRO A 488 14.45 -8.28 26.17
N GLU A 489 13.30 -8.90 25.92
CA GLU A 489 12.95 -10.26 26.35
C GLU A 489 12.56 -11.08 25.11
N LEU A 490 13.39 -12.07 24.74
CA LEU A 490 13.13 -13.00 23.63
C LEU A 490 13.02 -14.44 24.14
N THR A 491 12.14 -15.23 23.53
CA THR A 491 12.01 -16.66 23.80
C THR A 491 12.10 -17.46 22.51
N ILE A 492 13.00 -18.44 22.46
CA ILE A 492 13.10 -19.35 21.31
C ILE A 492 12.13 -20.51 21.52
N SER A 493 11.13 -20.62 20.64
CA SER A 493 10.14 -21.70 20.66
C SER A 493 10.81 -23.06 20.47
N PRO A 494 10.17 -24.19 20.85
CA PRO A 494 10.72 -25.54 20.67
C PRO A 494 11.16 -25.87 19.25
N LEU A 495 10.55 -25.22 18.24
CA LEU A 495 10.89 -25.34 16.83
C LEU A 495 11.76 -24.21 16.29
N GLY A 496 12.28 -23.33 17.14
CA GLY A 496 13.27 -22.34 16.75
C GLY A 496 12.69 -21.02 16.26
N ASP A 497 11.37 -20.85 16.24
CA ASP A 497 10.79 -19.52 16.02
C ASP A 497 11.14 -18.55 17.16
N ILE A 498 11.25 -17.26 16.87
CA ILE A 498 11.66 -16.20 17.79
C ILE A 498 10.40 -15.51 18.32
N LEU A 499 10.05 -15.80 19.57
CA LEU A 499 8.87 -15.24 20.23
C LEU A 499 9.26 -14.01 21.06
N PHE A 500 8.46 -12.95 20.99
CA PHE A 500 8.66 -11.72 21.74
C PHE A 500 7.32 -11.05 22.06
N ARG A 501 7.30 -10.17 23.06
CA ARG A 501 6.12 -9.39 23.43
C ARG A 501 6.05 -8.12 22.60
N ASP A 502 5.25 -8.14 21.55
CA ASP A 502 5.13 -7.01 20.62
C ASP A 502 4.06 -5.98 21.01
N GLU A 503 4.14 -5.45 22.24
CA GLU A 503 3.23 -4.37 22.65
C GLU A 503 3.47 -3.09 21.86
N PHE A 504 4.71 -2.84 21.45
CA PHE A 504 5.11 -1.69 20.63
C PHE A 504 4.48 -1.75 19.24
N GLY A 505 4.55 -2.90 18.57
CA GLY A 505 3.90 -3.12 17.28
C GLY A 505 2.40 -2.87 17.33
N ARG A 506 1.72 -3.61 18.20
CA ARG A 506 0.26 -3.59 18.32
C ARG A 506 -0.32 -2.27 18.82
N SER A 507 0.39 -1.58 19.73
CA SER A 507 -0.13 -0.37 20.37
C SER A 507 0.32 0.92 19.70
N VAL A 508 1.42 0.90 18.93
CA VAL A 508 2.01 2.10 18.33
C VAL A 508 2.17 1.97 16.83
N VAL A 509 2.90 0.95 16.35
CA VAL A 509 3.29 0.86 14.94
C VAL A 509 2.08 0.62 14.03
N GLU A 510 1.29 -0.42 14.31
CA GLU A 510 0.15 -0.80 13.47
C GLU A 510 -0.94 0.29 13.43
N PRO A 511 -1.40 0.86 14.57
CA PRO A 511 -2.42 1.90 14.55
C PRO A 511 -1.95 3.17 13.84
N MET A 512 -0.69 3.58 14.04
CA MET A 512 -0.12 4.78 13.41
C MET A 512 -0.04 4.62 11.88
N LEU A 513 0.50 3.50 11.40
CA LEU A 513 0.62 3.25 9.96
C LEU A 513 -0.76 3.09 9.31
N LYS A 514 -1.70 2.44 10.00
CA LYS A 514 -3.09 2.32 9.55
C LYS A 514 -3.75 3.68 9.37
N GLN A 515 -3.74 4.51 10.41
CA GLN A 515 -4.33 5.86 10.36
C GLN A 515 -3.67 6.71 9.27
N MET A 516 -2.34 6.62 9.13
CA MET A 516 -1.61 7.34 8.08
C MET A 516 -2.02 6.92 6.67
N VAL A 517 -2.19 5.63 6.42
CA VAL A 517 -2.63 5.13 5.11
C VAL A 517 -4.08 5.51 4.84
N GLY A 518 -4.95 5.46 5.87
CA GLY A 518 -6.35 5.88 5.81
C GLY A 518 -6.54 7.38 5.54
N GLU A 519 -5.83 8.26 6.26
CA GLU A 519 -5.90 9.71 6.00
C GLU A 519 -5.42 10.06 4.58
N ARG A 520 -4.37 9.37 4.09
CA ARG A 520 -3.91 9.52 2.71
C ARG A 520 -4.93 9.03 1.69
N PHE A 521 -5.66 7.96 1.99
CA PHE A 521 -6.72 7.46 1.12
C PHE A 521 -7.79 8.54 0.89
N ILE A 522 -8.28 9.14 1.97
CA ILE A 522 -9.26 10.23 1.93
C ILE A 522 -8.69 11.46 1.23
N ALA A 523 -7.46 11.88 1.58
CA ALA A 523 -6.82 13.05 0.99
C ALA A 523 -6.52 12.90 -0.52
N ASN A 524 -6.37 11.67 -1.03
CA ASN A 524 -6.14 11.40 -2.44
C ASN A 524 -7.43 11.44 -3.28
N ALA A 525 -8.61 11.25 -2.67
CA ALA A 525 -9.86 11.15 -3.41
C ALA A 525 -10.14 12.40 -4.29
N PRO A 526 -10.01 13.65 -3.81
CA PRO A 526 -10.21 14.83 -4.66
C PRO A 526 -9.26 14.91 -5.86
N LEU A 527 -8.08 14.29 -5.77
CA LEU A 527 -7.07 14.32 -6.84
C LEU A 527 -7.42 13.38 -8.00
N GLN A 528 -8.36 12.44 -7.84
CA GLN A 528 -8.78 11.51 -8.90
C GLN A 528 -9.27 12.23 -10.16
N LYS A 529 -9.92 13.40 -10.01
CA LYS A 529 -10.46 14.17 -11.14
C LYS A 529 -9.40 14.53 -12.19
N ARG A 530 -8.13 14.68 -11.78
CA ARG A 530 -7.03 15.00 -12.70
C ARG A 530 -6.75 13.89 -13.71
N ASN A 531 -7.07 12.63 -13.38
CA ASN A 531 -6.80 11.48 -14.25
C ASN A 531 -7.71 11.46 -15.50
N TYR A 532 -8.78 12.27 -15.51
CA TYR A 532 -9.66 12.47 -16.66
C TYR A 532 -9.27 13.69 -17.51
N ALA A 533 -8.27 14.46 -17.09
CA ALA A 533 -7.74 15.58 -17.86
C ALA A 533 -6.56 15.10 -18.70
N GLU A 534 -6.32 15.77 -19.83
CA GLU A 534 -5.08 15.60 -20.58
C GLU A 534 -3.88 15.93 -19.66
N PRO A 535 -2.79 15.14 -19.70
CA PRO A 535 -1.63 15.39 -18.88
C PRO A 535 -1.04 16.77 -19.21
N ALA A 536 -0.82 17.60 -18.20
CA ALA A 536 -0.23 18.91 -18.37
C ALA A 536 1.25 18.80 -18.74
N ILE A 537 1.62 19.27 -19.94
CA ILE A 537 3.03 19.35 -20.38
C ILE A 537 3.71 20.51 -19.67
N VAL A 538 4.61 20.21 -18.74
CA VAL A 538 5.46 21.21 -18.08
C VAL A 538 6.81 21.29 -18.80
N LEU A 539 7.01 22.29 -19.64
CA LEU A 539 8.24 22.42 -20.45
C LEU A 539 9.50 22.75 -19.61
N ASP A 540 9.37 23.49 -18.52
CA ASP A 540 10.49 23.91 -17.66
C ASP A 540 10.05 23.93 -16.18
N VAL A 541 10.93 23.48 -15.27
CA VAL A 541 10.74 23.56 -13.81
C VAL A 541 11.43 24.77 -13.19
N LYS A 542 12.41 25.35 -13.90
CA LYS A 542 13.16 26.52 -13.45
C LYS A 542 12.21 27.69 -13.17
N GLY A 543 12.36 28.29 -11.98
CA GLY A 543 11.46 29.34 -11.47
C GLY A 543 10.23 28.83 -10.70
N LYS A 544 9.95 27.52 -10.67
CA LYS A 544 8.97 26.91 -9.75
C LYS A 544 9.57 26.50 -8.40
N ILE A 545 10.90 26.43 -8.34
CA ILE A 545 11.67 26.10 -7.14
C ILE A 545 12.64 27.26 -6.88
N SER A 546 12.98 27.50 -5.61
CA SER A 546 13.93 28.55 -5.23
C SER A 546 15.26 28.40 -5.95
N ASP A 547 15.80 29.50 -6.47
CA ASP A 547 17.10 29.54 -7.15
C ASP A 547 18.25 29.01 -6.27
N GLU A 548 18.15 29.21 -4.95
CA GLU A 548 19.11 28.69 -3.97
C GLU A 548 19.21 27.16 -4.05
N PHE A 549 18.09 26.44 -3.90
CA PHE A 549 18.08 24.97 -4.02
C PHE A 549 18.50 24.50 -5.40
N TRP A 550 18.04 25.16 -6.46
CA TRP A 550 18.38 24.78 -7.84
C TRP A 550 19.91 24.77 -8.06
N ASN A 551 20.59 25.82 -7.61
CA ASN A 551 22.04 25.94 -7.72
C ASN A 551 22.76 24.88 -6.86
N ILE A 552 22.30 24.67 -5.63
CA ILE A 552 22.88 23.67 -4.72
C ILE A 552 22.68 22.25 -5.26
N TRP A 553 21.51 21.94 -5.83
CA TRP A 553 21.22 20.67 -6.49
C TRP A 553 22.20 20.41 -7.64
N ASN A 554 22.40 21.40 -8.51
CA ASN A 554 23.31 21.26 -9.65
C ASN A 554 24.76 20.99 -9.20
N ILE A 555 25.20 21.65 -8.12
CA ILE A 555 26.53 21.40 -7.52
C ILE A 555 26.62 19.98 -6.93
N GLU A 556 25.57 19.52 -6.23
CA GLU A 556 25.53 18.19 -5.61
C GLU A 556 25.48 17.06 -6.63
N MET A 557 24.64 17.19 -7.65
CA MET A 557 24.32 16.11 -8.59
C MET A 557 25.18 16.14 -9.85
N GLY A 558 25.70 17.32 -10.24
CA GLY A 558 26.41 17.51 -11.50
C GLY A 558 25.50 17.57 -12.73
N PHE A 559 24.19 17.71 -12.53
CA PHE A 559 23.16 17.94 -13.53
C PHE A 559 21.99 18.69 -12.88
N ASP A 560 21.25 19.47 -13.67
CA ASP A 560 20.02 20.13 -13.22
C ASP A 560 18.77 19.26 -13.43
N LEU A 561 17.62 19.73 -12.96
CA LEU A 561 16.37 18.96 -13.03
C LEU A 561 15.86 18.80 -14.46
N ASP A 562 16.12 19.76 -15.34
CA ASP A 562 15.69 19.65 -16.74
C ASP A 562 16.55 18.63 -17.49
N ASN A 563 17.86 18.56 -17.21
CA ASN A 563 18.72 17.47 -17.68
C ASN A 563 18.16 16.12 -17.23
N ALA A 564 17.85 15.96 -15.94
CA ALA A 564 17.31 14.72 -15.40
C ALA A 564 15.96 14.34 -16.03
N ARG A 565 15.08 15.32 -16.24
CA ARG A 565 13.77 15.12 -16.89
C ARG A 565 13.94 14.66 -18.32
N ASN A 566 14.69 15.41 -19.13
CA ASN A 566 14.94 15.08 -20.54
C ASN A 566 15.55 13.68 -20.71
N ILE A 567 16.50 13.29 -19.85
CA ILE A 567 17.10 11.95 -19.89
C ILE A 567 16.03 10.88 -19.67
N ILE A 568 15.23 11.00 -18.62
CA ILE A 568 14.20 9.99 -18.31
C ILE A 568 13.10 9.98 -19.35
N ASP A 569 12.65 11.14 -19.84
CA ASP A 569 11.60 11.24 -20.83
C ASP A 569 12.03 10.52 -22.14
N ILE A 570 13.30 10.63 -22.56
CA ILE A 570 13.87 9.85 -23.67
C ILE A 570 13.83 8.32 -23.41
N LEU A 571 14.11 7.90 -22.17
CA LEU A 571 14.08 6.48 -21.78
C LEU A 571 12.63 5.95 -21.70
N GLU A 572 11.70 6.75 -21.22
CA GLU A 572 10.27 6.46 -21.18
C GLU A 572 9.72 6.35 -22.61
N ASP A 573 10.02 7.32 -23.48
CA ASP A 573 9.64 7.30 -24.90
C ASP A 573 10.14 6.04 -25.61
N ARG A 574 11.37 5.61 -25.30
CA ARG A 574 11.91 4.35 -25.81
C ARG A 574 11.09 3.16 -25.35
N GLY A 575 10.76 3.07 -24.06
CA GLY A 575 9.95 1.98 -23.51
C GLY A 575 8.53 1.95 -24.07
N ILE A 576 7.91 3.12 -24.27
CA ILE A 576 6.58 3.26 -24.89
C ILE A 576 6.63 2.77 -26.35
N LYS A 577 7.64 3.22 -27.11
CA LYS A 577 7.80 2.84 -28.52
C LYS A 577 8.03 1.32 -28.68
N ASP A 578 8.82 0.73 -27.80
CA ASP A 578 9.14 -0.70 -27.83
C ASP A 578 8.08 -1.57 -27.12
N HIS A 579 7.05 -0.95 -26.53
CA HIS A 579 6.01 -1.59 -25.71
C HIS A 579 6.61 -2.49 -24.62
N THR A 580 7.45 -1.91 -23.76
CA THR A 580 8.07 -2.62 -22.64
C THR A 580 8.27 -1.72 -21.41
N ALA A 581 7.96 -2.26 -20.22
CA ALA A 581 8.20 -1.58 -18.94
C ALA A 581 9.68 -1.54 -18.51
N LEU A 582 10.53 -2.42 -19.06
CA LEU A 582 11.95 -2.47 -18.77
C LEU A 582 12.74 -3.04 -19.94
N TYR A 583 14.00 -2.62 -20.08
CA TYR A 583 14.89 -3.09 -21.14
C TYR A 583 16.35 -2.99 -20.72
N THR A 584 17.26 -3.49 -21.57
CA THR A 584 18.70 -3.42 -21.31
C THR A 584 19.40 -2.49 -22.29
N LEU A 585 20.43 -1.78 -21.81
CA LEU A 585 21.31 -0.96 -22.65
C LEU A 585 22.76 -1.12 -22.20
N LYS A 586 23.69 -1.06 -23.13
CA LYS A 586 25.10 -0.81 -22.80
C LYS A 586 25.34 0.66 -22.47
N ARG A 587 26.44 0.97 -21.79
CA ARG A 587 26.82 2.37 -21.47
C ARG A 587 26.91 3.23 -22.72
N SER A 588 27.56 2.72 -23.77
CA SER A 588 27.72 3.39 -25.06
C SER A 588 26.38 3.70 -25.73
N GLU A 589 25.44 2.75 -25.70
CA GLU A 589 24.09 2.89 -26.23
C GLU A 589 23.26 3.92 -25.44
N TYR A 590 23.36 3.90 -24.10
CA TYR A 590 22.73 4.91 -23.25
C TYR A 590 23.22 6.31 -23.59
N LEU A 591 24.54 6.53 -23.65
CA LEU A 591 25.11 7.85 -23.96
C LEU A 591 24.70 8.32 -25.36
N ALA A 592 24.73 7.43 -26.36
CA ALA A 592 24.29 7.76 -27.71
C ALA A 592 22.80 8.14 -27.78
N MET A 593 21.97 7.58 -26.89
CA MET A 593 20.53 7.82 -26.86
C MET A 593 20.16 9.14 -26.17
N VAL A 594 20.79 9.47 -25.03
CA VAL A 594 20.34 10.58 -24.19
C VAL A 594 21.09 11.89 -24.43
N CYS A 595 22.30 11.82 -24.99
CA CYS A 595 23.08 13.02 -25.30
C CYS A 595 22.42 13.81 -26.44
N SER A 596 22.20 15.10 -26.20
CA SER A 596 21.52 15.99 -27.14
C SER A 596 21.98 17.45 -26.95
N HIS A 597 21.39 18.40 -27.66
CA HIS A 597 21.65 19.82 -27.42
C HIS A 597 21.25 20.28 -26.02
N ASN A 598 20.29 19.59 -25.37
CA ASN A 598 19.81 19.90 -24.02
C ASN A 598 20.52 19.10 -22.91
N VAL A 599 21.19 17.99 -23.26
CA VAL A 599 21.84 17.10 -22.30
C VAL A 599 23.28 16.87 -22.73
N SER A 600 24.21 17.47 -21.99
CA SER A 600 25.65 17.26 -22.21
C SER A 600 26.05 15.83 -21.84
N GLU A 601 27.11 15.32 -22.46
CA GLU A 601 27.67 13.99 -22.11
C GLU A 601 28.07 13.91 -20.64
N ASN A 602 28.66 14.97 -20.09
CA ASN A 602 29.00 15.02 -18.66
C ASN A 602 27.76 14.93 -17.77
N SER A 603 26.67 15.66 -18.09
CA SER A 603 25.39 15.56 -17.36
C SER A 603 24.82 14.14 -17.44
N ALA A 604 24.84 13.52 -18.62
CA ALA A 604 24.36 12.15 -18.82
C ALA A 604 25.15 11.12 -18.01
N ILE A 605 26.48 11.26 -17.95
CA ILE A 605 27.36 10.42 -17.13
C ILE A 605 27.06 10.60 -15.64
N ARG A 606 26.93 11.85 -15.18
CA ARG A 606 26.63 12.14 -13.76
C ARG A 606 25.27 11.61 -13.33
N PHE A 607 24.27 11.74 -14.19
CA PHE A 607 22.95 11.15 -13.97
C PHE A 607 23.04 9.63 -13.85
N LEU A 608 23.72 8.97 -14.79
CA LEU A 608 23.90 7.51 -14.77
C LEU A 608 24.64 7.07 -13.50
N GLU A 609 25.72 7.74 -13.10
CA GLU A 609 26.47 7.43 -11.86
C GLU A 609 25.62 7.62 -10.60
N GLN A 610 24.75 8.63 -10.56
CA GLN A 610 23.91 8.91 -9.41
C GLN A 610 22.81 7.86 -9.24
N PHE A 611 22.16 7.46 -10.33
CA PHE A 611 21.01 6.55 -10.31
C PHE A 611 21.35 5.09 -10.62
N SER A 612 22.62 4.74 -10.83
CA SER A 612 23.04 3.35 -10.99
C SER A 612 23.41 2.67 -9.66
N LEU A 613 22.88 1.48 -9.45
CA LEU A 613 23.32 0.51 -8.45
C LEU A 613 24.30 -0.45 -9.13
N VAL A 614 25.52 -0.48 -8.62
CA VAL A 614 26.63 -1.20 -9.26
C VAL A 614 26.85 -2.55 -8.60
N THR A 615 27.05 -3.59 -9.41
CA THR A 615 27.42 -4.93 -8.92
C THR A 615 28.73 -4.93 -8.13
N ARG A 616 28.81 -5.77 -7.10
CA ARG A 616 29.95 -5.87 -6.17
C ARG A 616 30.32 -7.34 -5.97
N GLN A 617 31.56 -7.60 -5.59
CA GLN A 617 32.01 -8.96 -5.28
C GLN A 617 31.24 -9.58 -4.10
N LYS A 618 30.91 -8.76 -3.10
CA LYS A 618 30.09 -9.17 -1.97
C LYS A 618 29.07 -8.10 -1.61
N TRP A 619 27.83 -8.51 -1.37
CA TRP A 619 26.73 -7.61 -1.01
C TRP A 619 26.96 -6.93 0.35
N ASP A 620 27.46 -7.69 1.33
CA ASP A 620 27.67 -7.30 2.73
C ASP A 620 28.86 -6.34 2.95
N GLN A 621 29.63 -6.05 1.88
CA GLN A 621 30.76 -5.12 1.94
C GLN A 621 30.42 -3.80 1.24
N PRO A 622 30.37 -2.67 1.98
CA PRO A 622 30.04 -1.39 1.37
C PRO A 622 31.19 -0.94 0.43
N PRO A 623 30.88 -0.44 -0.77
CA PRO A 623 31.88 0.14 -1.65
C PRO A 623 32.49 1.42 -1.04
N LYS A 624 33.64 1.85 -1.57
CA LYS A 624 34.34 3.05 -1.08
C LYS A 624 33.42 4.27 -1.06
N GLY A 625 33.42 5.01 0.05
CA GLY A 625 32.55 6.19 0.26
C GLY A 625 31.20 5.88 0.91
N PHE A 626 30.85 4.59 1.04
CA PHE A 626 29.65 4.12 1.73
C PHE A 626 30.00 3.48 3.07
N CYS A 627 29.00 3.34 3.93
CA CYS A 627 29.16 2.75 5.25
C CYS A 627 28.17 1.60 5.46
N ARG A 628 28.35 0.80 6.52
CA ARG A 628 27.47 -0.35 6.79
C ARG A 628 25.99 0.02 6.88
N LYS A 629 25.67 1.23 7.38
CA LYS A 629 24.29 1.72 7.50
C LYS A 629 23.56 1.82 6.15
N ASP A 630 24.31 1.96 5.04
CA ASP A 630 23.76 1.98 3.69
C ASP A 630 23.32 0.59 3.19
N LEU A 631 23.72 -0.49 3.88
CA LEU A 631 23.40 -1.87 3.53
C LEU A 631 22.28 -2.48 4.36
N TYR A 632 21.94 -1.90 5.53
CA TYR A 632 20.95 -2.46 6.46
C TYR A 632 19.54 -2.47 5.87
N PRO A 633 19.00 -3.61 5.40
CA PRO A 633 17.81 -3.64 4.55
C PRO A 633 16.56 -3.00 5.17
N TRP A 634 16.43 -3.03 6.50
CA TRP A 634 15.33 -2.46 7.28
C TRP A 634 15.40 -0.93 7.46
N ARG A 635 16.45 -0.26 6.97
CA ARG A 635 16.52 1.21 7.02
C ARG A 635 16.03 1.83 5.71
N PHE A 636 15.21 2.88 5.82
CA PHE A 636 14.89 3.75 4.70
C PHE A 636 15.96 4.83 4.51
N GLY A 637 15.91 5.54 3.38
CA GLY A 637 16.87 6.61 3.06
C GLY A 637 18.30 6.14 2.80
N ARG A 638 18.52 4.84 2.57
CA ARG A 638 19.84 4.28 2.26
C ARG A 638 20.34 4.76 0.90
N ARG A 639 21.64 5.07 0.82
CA ARG A 639 22.29 5.47 -0.45
C ARG A 639 22.51 4.32 -1.42
N LEU A 640 22.52 3.07 -0.93
CA LEU A 640 22.66 1.84 -1.71
C LEU A 640 21.36 1.07 -1.72
N SER A 641 20.28 1.73 -2.14
CA SER A 641 19.00 1.07 -2.35
C SER A 641 18.48 1.26 -3.76
N PHE A 642 17.76 0.26 -4.26
CA PHE A 642 17.12 0.30 -5.58
C PHE A 642 16.25 1.55 -5.78
N ILE A 643 15.56 2.03 -4.73
CA ILE A 643 14.73 3.25 -4.85
C ILE A 643 15.56 4.51 -5.12
N THR A 644 16.79 4.59 -4.61
CA THR A 644 17.70 5.72 -4.85
C THR A 644 18.58 5.52 -6.08
N ARG A 645 18.72 4.27 -6.53
CA ARG A 645 19.60 3.82 -7.61
C ARG A 645 18.90 2.75 -8.46
N PRO A 646 17.87 3.12 -9.23
CA PRO A 646 17.01 2.16 -9.93
C PRO A 646 17.62 1.57 -11.20
N ILE A 647 18.68 2.16 -11.76
CA ILE A 647 19.41 1.58 -12.89
C ILE A 647 20.35 0.51 -12.35
N LEU A 648 20.33 -0.71 -12.91
CA LEU A 648 21.16 -1.81 -12.41
C LEU A 648 22.32 -2.08 -13.36
N GLN A 649 23.56 -1.88 -12.90
CA GLN A 649 24.76 -2.21 -13.68
C GLN A 649 25.17 -3.66 -13.42
N LEU A 650 25.04 -4.52 -14.43
CA LEU A 650 25.14 -5.98 -14.29
C LEU A 650 26.57 -6.51 -14.23
N ASP A 651 27.52 -5.79 -14.80
CA ASP A 651 28.93 -6.14 -14.88
C ASP A 651 29.84 -4.91 -14.74
N ASN A 652 31.15 -5.14 -14.66
CA ASN A 652 32.17 -4.10 -14.51
C ASN A 652 33.10 -4.02 -15.72
N SER A 653 32.64 -4.40 -16.92
CA SER A 653 33.39 -4.19 -18.16
C SER A 653 33.48 -2.70 -18.52
N ASP A 654 34.29 -2.37 -19.54
CA ASP A 654 34.44 -0.98 -20.01
C ASP A 654 33.13 -0.41 -20.62
N ASP A 655 32.28 -1.27 -21.16
CA ASP A 655 30.96 -0.93 -21.72
C ASP A 655 29.87 -1.79 -21.07
N PRO A 656 29.58 -1.56 -19.78
CA PRO A 656 28.76 -2.46 -18.97
C PRO A 656 27.31 -2.48 -19.43
N LEU A 657 26.65 -3.63 -19.21
CA LEU A 657 25.22 -3.80 -19.48
C LEU A 657 24.39 -3.30 -18.28
N PHE A 658 23.35 -2.53 -18.57
CA PHE A 658 22.40 -2.02 -17.60
C PHE A 658 21.01 -2.62 -17.80
N ILE A 659 20.26 -2.82 -16.72
CA ILE A 659 18.79 -2.88 -16.75
C ILE A 659 18.27 -1.47 -16.50
N ILE A 660 17.42 -0.99 -17.40
CA ILE A 660 16.75 0.31 -17.34
C ILE A 660 15.26 0.06 -17.06
N PRO A 661 14.77 0.40 -15.86
CA PRO A 661 13.35 0.49 -15.55
C PRO A 661 12.90 1.96 -15.50
N PRO A 662 12.36 2.54 -16.58
CA PRO A 662 12.01 3.96 -16.63
C PRO A 662 11.01 4.38 -15.53
N GLY A 663 10.01 3.54 -15.24
CA GLY A 663 9.02 3.79 -14.17
C GLY A 663 9.66 3.94 -12.78
N ALA A 664 10.49 2.99 -12.36
CA ALA A 664 11.24 3.04 -11.11
C ALA A 664 12.28 4.17 -11.12
N LEU A 665 12.84 4.52 -12.27
CA LEU A 665 13.76 5.65 -12.43
C LEU A 665 13.07 7.00 -12.17
N ARG A 666 11.89 7.24 -12.75
CA ARG A 666 11.07 8.41 -12.46
C ARG A 666 10.72 8.50 -10.97
N LYS A 667 10.29 7.39 -10.36
CA LYS A 667 10.00 7.33 -8.92
C LYS A 667 11.23 7.59 -8.07
N GLY A 668 12.38 7.05 -8.45
CA GLY A 668 13.64 7.23 -7.74
C GLY A 668 14.15 8.67 -7.78
N LEU A 669 14.05 9.34 -8.95
CA LEU A 669 14.34 10.77 -9.04
C LEU A 669 13.41 11.57 -8.12
N GLY A 670 12.10 11.30 -8.16
CA GLY A 670 11.12 11.96 -7.29
C GLY A 670 11.44 11.75 -5.80
N TYR A 671 11.81 10.53 -5.41
CA TYR A 671 12.20 10.21 -4.03
C TYR A 671 13.46 10.95 -3.57
N VAL A 672 14.51 10.99 -4.40
CA VAL A 672 15.76 11.69 -4.07
C VAL A 672 15.54 13.21 -4.06
N PHE A 673 14.78 13.72 -5.01
CA PHE A 673 14.43 15.13 -5.10
C PHE A 673 13.64 15.61 -3.89
N ASP A 674 12.49 14.98 -3.59
CA ASP A 674 11.63 15.36 -2.47
C ASP A 674 12.37 15.20 -1.14
N GLY A 675 13.13 14.12 -1.01
CA GLY A 675 13.95 13.85 0.17
C GLY A 675 15.06 14.88 0.40
N ALA A 676 15.67 15.42 -0.66
CA ALA A 676 16.65 16.50 -0.56
C ALA A 676 15.99 17.86 -0.33
N TYR A 677 14.92 18.15 -1.04
CA TYR A 677 14.21 19.42 -0.98
C TYR A 677 13.62 19.65 0.42
N ARG A 678 12.99 18.63 1.01
CA ARG A 678 12.37 18.68 2.34
C ARG A 678 13.33 18.32 3.50
N GLY A 679 14.60 18.02 3.23
CA GLY A 679 15.54 17.62 4.28
C GLY A 679 15.20 16.30 4.99
N VAL A 680 14.47 15.39 4.33
CA VAL A 680 14.04 14.09 4.89
C VAL A 680 15.16 13.03 4.78
N LEU A 681 16.02 13.13 3.77
CA LEU A 681 17.19 12.25 3.66
C LEU A 681 18.27 12.66 4.68
N ASP A 682 18.91 11.66 5.29
CA ASP A 682 20.01 11.85 6.26
C ASP A 682 21.10 12.75 5.68
N GLN A 683 21.65 13.66 6.48
CA GLN A 683 22.69 14.59 6.03
C GLN A 683 23.90 13.89 5.36
N ALA A 684 24.23 12.65 5.80
CA ALA A 684 25.31 11.86 5.20
C ALA A 684 24.95 11.25 3.83
N PHE A 685 23.70 11.38 3.38
CA PHE A 685 23.27 11.04 2.03
C PHE A 685 24.06 11.86 0.99
N PHE A 686 24.21 13.15 1.27
CA PHE A 686 24.80 14.13 0.38
C PHE A 686 26.33 14.12 0.42
N ARG A 687 26.97 14.77 -0.55
CA ARG A 687 28.43 14.84 -0.68
C ARG A 687 28.96 16.23 -0.41
N THR A 688 28.35 17.25 -1.02
CA THR A 688 28.81 18.64 -1.01
C THR A 688 28.52 19.35 0.31
N LYS A 689 29.28 20.39 0.62
CA LYS A 689 29.11 21.16 1.86
C LYS A 689 27.88 22.04 1.79
N GLU A 690 27.58 22.55 0.60
CA GLU A 690 26.45 23.40 0.27
C GLU A 690 25.14 22.67 0.56
N MET A 691 24.97 21.45 0.05
CA MET A 691 23.77 20.66 0.34
C MET A 691 23.67 20.29 1.83
N LYS A 692 24.77 19.86 2.45
CA LYS A 692 24.78 19.41 3.86
C LYS A 692 24.56 20.50 4.89
N ASN A 693 25.19 21.64 4.70
CA ASN A 693 25.32 22.64 5.77
C ASN A 693 24.44 23.86 5.53
N ILE A 694 24.08 24.14 4.27
CA ILE A 694 23.25 25.31 3.92
C ILE A 694 21.81 24.85 3.72
N TRP A 695 21.56 24.00 2.71
CA TRP A 695 20.19 23.63 2.39
C TRP A 695 19.59 22.66 3.40
N TRP A 696 20.27 21.57 3.75
CA TRP A 696 19.72 20.55 4.64
C TRP A 696 19.34 21.11 6.01
N GLY A 697 20.17 21.97 6.61
CA GLY A 697 19.83 22.61 7.89
C GLY A 697 18.56 23.46 7.79
N LYS A 698 18.46 24.30 6.76
CA LYS A 698 17.27 25.13 6.50
C LYS A 698 16.02 24.30 6.22
N ALA A 699 16.13 23.24 5.43
CA ALA A 699 15.01 22.38 5.08
C ALA A 699 14.55 21.52 6.26
N HIS A 700 15.48 21.09 7.13
CA HIS A 700 15.21 20.27 8.30
C HIS A 700 14.65 21.06 9.49
N GLU A 701 15.02 22.33 9.66
CA GLU A 701 14.65 23.13 10.83
C GLU A 701 13.19 23.62 10.87
N GLY A 702 12.38 23.39 9.84
CA GLY A 702 10.91 23.50 9.93
C GLY A 702 10.35 24.89 10.27
N HIS A 703 11.11 25.98 10.14
CA HIS A 703 10.68 27.36 10.51
C HIS A 703 9.35 27.79 9.86
N THR A 704 8.94 27.15 8.77
CA THR A 704 7.65 27.34 8.10
C THR A 704 6.47 26.83 8.94
N PHE A 705 6.61 25.72 9.66
CA PHE A 705 5.51 25.09 10.39
C PHE A 705 5.07 25.91 11.61
N ASN A 706 6.01 26.52 12.35
CA ASN A 706 5.70 27.44 13.46
C ASN A 706 4.80 28.60 12.97
N ALA A 707 5.04 29.09 11.75
CA ALA A 707 4.24 30.16 11.16
C ALA A 707 2.84 29.70 10.77
N GLU A 708 2.67 28.47 10.30
CA GLU A 708 1.37 27.86 9.96
C GLU A 708 0.50 27.68 11.22
N VAL A 709 1.07 27.09 12.29
CA VAL A 709 0.37 26.92 13.57
C VAL A 709 -0.08 28.27 14.14
N ALA A 710 0.82 29.25 14.15
CA ALA A 710 0.50 30.59 14.64
C ALA A 710 -0.57 31.30 13.80
N LYS A 711 -0.53 31.14 12.47
CA LYS A 711 -1.54 31.70 11.57
C LYS A 711 -2.92 31.08 11.84
N ALA A 712 -2.99 29.76 11.93
CA ALA A 712 -4.25 29.05 12.19
C ALA A 712 -4.89 29.46 13.52
N LEU A 713 -4.10 29.58 14.59
CA LEU A 713 -4.59 30.06 15.89
C LEU A 713 -5.04 31.53 15.84
N SER A 714 -4.31 32.38 15.12
CA SER A 714 -4.68 33.79 14.94
C SER A 714 -6.00 33.92 14.18
N GLU A 715 -6.19 33.16 13.09
CA GLU A 715 -7.43 33.10 12.31
C GLU A 715 -8.61 32.57 13.15
N ALA A 716 -8.31 31.70 14.13
CA ALA A 716 -9.27 31.22 15.11
C ALA A 716 -9.51 32.18 16.31
N GLY A 717 -8.96 33.40 16.26
CA GLY A 717 -9.22 34.47 17.23
C GLY A 717 -8.24 34.56 18.40
N TRP A 718 -7.17 33.76 18.43
CA TRP A 718 -6.17 33.82 19.49
C TRP A 718 -5.16 34.96 19.27
N HIS A 719 -4.67 35.55 20.35
CA HIS A 719 -3.45 36.36 20.32
C HIS A 719 -2.24 35.43 20.31
N VAL A 720 -1.30 35.67 19.40
CA VAL A 720 -0.17 34.75 19.17
C VAL A 720 1.18 35.48 19.18
N ARG A 721 2.17 34.86 19.82
CA ARG A 721 3.60 35.20 19.72
C ARG A 721 4.39 33.99 19.25
N LYS A 722 5.32 34.18 18.32
CA LYS A 722 6.17 33.12 17.75
C LYS A 722 7.60 33.26 18.27
N ASN A 723 8.27 32.13 18.49
CA ASN A 723 9.68 32.06 18.88
C ASN A 723 10.02 33.03 20.01
N ILE A 724 9.17 33.06 21.03
CA ILE A 724 9.27 34.02 22.12
C ILE A 724 10.16 33.46 23.23
N GLY A 725 11.20 34.22 23.58
CA GLY A 725 12.10 33.86 24.65
C GLY A 725 11.48 34.11 26.03
N LEU A 726 11.73 33.20 26.97
CA LEU A 726 11.36 33.37 28.39
C LEU A 726 11.84 34.69 29.02
N PRO A 727 13.02 35.26 28.69
CA PRO A 727 13.42 36.58 29.19
C PRO A 727 12.45 37.72 28.82
N GLU A 728 11.83 37.64 27.63
CA GLU A 728 10.86 38.62 27.15
C GLU A 728 9.57 38.52 27.96
N ILE A 729 9.08 37.30 28.19
CA ILE A 729 7.86 37.04 28.98
C ILE A 729 8.05 37.52 30.42
N PHE A 730 9.20 37.21 31.03
CA PHE A 730 9.46 37.56 32.43
C PHE A 730 9.97 39.00 32.62
N ASN A 731 10.26 39.71 31.52
CA ASN A 731 10.89 41.03 31.53
C ASN A 731 12.15 41.08 32.43
N ARG A 732 12.96 40.01 32.41
CA ARG A 732 14.21 39.89 33.18
C ARG A 732 15.19 38.95 32.51
N LYS A 733 16.48 39.10 32.81
CA LYS A 733 17.49 38.12 32.42
C LYS A 733 17.34 36.85 33.26
N ILE A 734 17.47 35.69 32.62
CA ILE A 734 17.55 34.37 33.27
C ILE A 734 18.97 33.83 33.09
N GLU A 735 19.50 33.16 34.10
CA GLU A 735 20.89 32.69 34.11
C GLU A 735 21.14 31.52 33.16
N LEU A 736 20.16 30.62 33.02
CA LEU A 736 20.20 29.47 32.13
C LEU A 736 19.34 29.72 30.88
N ASN A 737 19.85 29.40 29.69
CA ASN A 737 19.08 29.48 28.46
C ASN A 737 18.25 28.20 28.26
N TYR A 738 16.94 28.30 28.37
CA TYR A 738 15.98 27.20 28.17
C TYR A 738 15.46 27.10 26.72
N GLY A 739 15.93 27.99 25.83
CA GLY A 739 15.41 28.16 24.49
C GLY A 739 14.09 28.95 24.46
N ASP A 740 13.58 29.11 23.24
CA ASP A 740 12.35 29.85 22.97
C ASP A 740 11.12 28.93 23.01
N ILE A 741 9.95 29.54 23.18
CA ILE A 741 8.66 28.88 22.97
C ILE A 741 8.29 29.09 21.50
N ASP A 742 8.09 28.00 20.75
CA ASP A 742 7.79 28.05 19.32
C ASP A 742 6.53 28.89 19.04
N VAL A 743 5.42 28.59 19.74
CA VAL A 743 4.20 29.39 19.69
C VAL A 743 3.58 29.53 21.10
N LEU A 744 3.34 30.78 21.51
CA LEU A 744 2.56 31.12 22.70
C LEU A 744 1.24 31.75 22.24
N ALA A 745 0.10 31.16 22.64
CA ALA A 745 -1.21 31.66 22.27
C ALA A 745 -2.14 31.83 23.48
N TRP A 746 -2.92 32.92 23.51
CA TRP A 746 -3.93 33.15 24.54
C TRP A 746 -5.13 33.91 23.97
N HIS A 747 -6.28 33.84 24.63
CA HIS A 747 -7.48 34.53 24.20
C HIS A 747 -8.05 35.39 25.32
N SER A 748 -8.46 36.63 25.01
CA SER A 748 -8.84 37.63 26.03
C SER A 748 -10.06 37.23 26.88
N ASN A 749 -10.96 36.42 26.33
CA ASN A 749 -12.19 35.96 27.03
C ASN A 749 -12.07 34.55 27.62
N ARG A 750 -10.84 34.04 27.75
CA ARG A 750 -10.56 32.65 28.12
C ARG A 750 -9.43 32.59 29.15
N GLN A 751 -9.38 31.49 29.88
CA GLN A 751 -8.37 31.27 30.90
C GLN A 751 -7.14 30.57 30.33
N GLU A 752 -7.30 29.89 29.20
CA GLU A 752 -6.28 29.06 28.59
C GLU A 752 -5.15 29.89 27.96
N VAL A 753 -3.91 29.57 28.32
CA VAL A 753 -2.68 30.01 27.66
C VAL A 753 -1.98 28.77 27.11
N LEU A 754 -1.94 28.65 25.79
CA LEU A 754 -1.33 27.52 25.09
C LEU A 754 0.17 27.75 24.94
N VAL A 755 0.96 26.84 25.49
CA VAL A 755 2.41 26.77 25.29
C VAL A 755 2.68 25.63 24.32
N ILE A 756 3.01 25.99 23.09
CA ILE A 756 3.05 25.05 21.98
C ILE A 756 4.50 24.86 21.53
N GLU A 757 4.97 23.62 21.58
CA GLU A 757 6.15 23.17 20.83
C GLU A 757 5.69 22.69 19.44
N CYS A 758 6.31 23.20 18.39
CA CYS A 758 5.98 22.87 17.01
C CYS A 758 7.08 21.98 16.42
N LYS A 759 6.71 20.86 15.82
CA LYS A 759 7.66 19.96 15.18
C LYS A 759 7.18 19.48 13.81
N ASP A 760 7.94 19.84 12.79
CA ASP A 760 7.76 19.30 11.45
C ASP A 760 8.52 17.97 11.33
N LEU A 761 7.98 16.93 11.99
CA LEU A 761 8.64 15.63 12.03
C LEU A 761 8.41 14.87 10.72
N SER A 762 9.51 14.36 10.17
CA SER A 762 9.45 13.48 9.02
C SER A 762 8.70 12.19 9.36
N LEU A 763 8.02 11.64 8.36
CA LEU A 763 7.22 10.45 8.51
C LEU A 763 8.08 9.23 8.87
N ALA A 764 7.80 8.60 10.03
CA ALA A 764 8.37 7.32 10.41
C ALA A 764 7.57 6.16 9.78
N ARG A 765 8.24 5.26 9.06
CA ARG A 765 7.59 4.29 8.15
C ARG A 765 7.69 2.84 8.60
N ASN A 766 8.48 2.54 9.63
CA ASN A 766 8.66 1.19 10.18
C ASN A 766 9.10 1.21 11.64
N TYR A 767 9.22 0.03 12.23
CA TYR A 767 9.71 -0.19 13.59
C TYR A 767 10.94 0.65 13.95
N SER A 768 12.00 0.59 13.12
CA SER A 768 13.25 1.31 13.39
C SER A 768 13.05 2.83 13.45
N GLU A 769 12.41 3.42 12.43
CA GLU A 769 12.21 4.87 12.38
C GLU A 769 11.30 5.37 13.52
N ILE A 770 10.25 4.60 13.82
CA ILE A 770 9.31 4.91 14.89
C ILE A 770 10.02 4.85 16.25
N ALA A 771 10.81 3.81 16.49
CA ALA A 771 11.57 3.65 17.73
C ALA A 771 12.63 4.74 17.91
N VAL A 772 13.36 5.09 16.84
CA VAL A 772 14.30 6.23 16.84
C VAL A 772 13.58 7.52 17.21
N MET A 773 12.43 7.79 16.59
CA MET A 773 11.68 9.01 16.86
C MET A 773 11.22 9.06 18.31
N LEU A 774 10.59 8.01 18.82
CA LEU A 774 10.15 7.94 20.22
C LEU A 774 11.30 8.13 21.21
N SER A 775 12.49 7.64 20.91
CA SER A 775 13.65 7.79 21.80
C SER A 775 14.07 9.25 22.06
N ASN A 776 13.62 10.19 21.21
CA ASN A 776 13.86 11.62 21.38
C ASN A 776 12.73 12.36 22.13
N TYR A 777 11.64 11.67 22.47
CA TYR A 777 10.42 12.24 23.08
C TYR A 777 9.94 11.44 24.31
N GLN A 778 10.84 11.03 25.20
CA GLN A 778 10.51 10.32 26.43
C GLN A 778 10.30 11.25 27.64
N GLY A 779 10.75 12.51 27.55
CA GLY A 779 10.65 13.48 28.63
C GLY A 779 11.72 13.26 29.72
N VAL A 780 12.87 12.72 29.33
CA VAL A 780 13.97 12.35 30.24
C VAL A 780 15.28 13.04 29.85
N GLU A 781 16.24 13.01 30.76
CA GLU A 781 17.63 13.34 30.42
C GLU A 781 18.34 12.10 29.89
N SER A 782 18.94 12.22 28.72
CA SER A 782 19.71 11.16 28.07
C SER A 782 21.13 11.66 27.82
N LYS A 783 22.13 10.92 28.32
CA LYS A 783 23.56 11.28 28.18
C LYS A 783 23.89 12.71 28.67
N GLY A 784 23.21 13.17 29.72
CA GLY A 784 23.44 14.48 30.33
C GLY A 784 22.82 15.66 29.58
N ALA A 785 21.95 15.42 28.60
CA ALA A 785 21.16 16.44 27.94
C ALA A 785 19.66 16.08 27.97
N PRO A 786 18.76 17.08 28.13
CA PRO A 786 17.33 16.84 28.02
C PRO A 786 16.97 16.46 26.58
N ASP A 787 16.10 15.45 26.42
CA ASP A 787 15.48 15.17 25.13
C ASP A 787 14.51 16.29 24.72
N ASP A 788 13.95 16.21 23.50
CA ASP A 788 13.20 17.33 22.94
C ASP A 788 11.90 17.60 23.70
N LEU A 789 11.24 16.54 24.19
CA LEU A 789 10.09 16.68 25.08
C LEU A 789 10.51 17.31 26.42
N LYS A 790 11.61 16.87 27.03
CA LYS A 790 12.08 17.39 28.33
C LYS A 790 12.43 18.86 28.26
N LYS A 791 12.98 19.36 27.14
CA LYS A 791 13.20 20.79 26.92
C LYS A 791 11.90 21.58 27.01
N HIS A 792 10.84 21.11 26.33
CA HIS A 792 9.50 21.70 26.40
C HIS A 792 8.93 21.68 27.82
N LEU A 793 9.00 20.53 28.49
CA LEU A 793 8.48 20.40 29.86
C LEU A 793 9.25 21.27 30.86
N ASN A 794 10.56 21.46 30.69
CA ASN A 794 11.34 22.36 31.53
C ASN A 794 10.90 23.83 31.34
N ARG A 795 10.56 24.26 30.12
CA ARG A 795 9.98 25.58 29.86
C ARG A 795 8.61 25.73 30.52
N LEU A 796 7.78 24.67 30.47
CA LEU A 796 6.47 24.64 31.11
C LEU A 796 6.57 24.82 32.63
N VAL A 797 7.46 24.07 33.29
CA VAL A 797 7.69 24.18 34.74
C VAL A 797 8.11 25.60 35.11
N LEU A 798 9.02 26.21 34.34
CA LEU A 798 9.48 27.57 34.61
C LEU A 798 8.36 28.61 34.44
N LEU A 799 7.47 28.44 33.46
CA LEU A 799 6.28 29.29 33.31
C LEU A 799 5.30 29.12 34.46
N GLN A 800 5.09 27.89 34.95
CA GLN A 800 4.24 27.60 36.10
C GLN A 800 4.78 28.24 37.38
N GLU A 801 6.09 28.14 37.63
CA GLU A 801 6.75 28.78 38.77
C GLU A 801 6.71 30.32 38.71
N ASN A 802 6.52 30.89 37.52
CA ASN A 802 6.49 32.34 37.28
C ASN A 802 5.14 32.80 36.70
N CYS A 803 4.06 32.14 37.12
CA CYS A 803 2.70 32.33 36.60
C CYS A 803 2.26 33.80 36.61
N ASP A 804 2.55 34.54 37.70
CA ASP A 804 2.22 35.97 37.84
C ASP A 804 2.82 36.84 36.72
N LEU A 805 4.02 36.50 36.24
CA LEU A 805 4.69 37.24 35.17
C LEU A 805 4.04 36.94 33.82
N LEU A 806 3.69 35.68 33.56
CA LEU A 806 2.94 35.28 32.37
C LEU A 806 1.54 35.92 32.34
N GLN A 807 0.88 36.02 33.50
CA GLN A 807 -0.38 36.73 33.72
C GLN A 807 -0.28 38.20 33.29
N ARG A 808 0.78 38.89 33.74
CA ARG A 808 1.04 40.29 33.36
C ARG A 808 1.36 40.45 31.87
N PHE A 809 2.08 39.49 31.29
CA PHE A 809 2.44 39.52 29.87
C PHE A 809 1.22 39.32 28.97
N THR A 810 0.36 38.34 29.29
CA THR A 810 -0.81 37.97 28.48
C THR A 810 -2.04 38.83 28.78
N GLY A 811 -2.16 39.38 29.99
CA GLY A 811 -3.35 40.08 30.47
C GLY A 811 -4.48 39.15 30.96
N VAL A 812 -4.27 37.84 30.98
CA VAL A 812 -5.25 36.84 31.45
C VAL A 812 -5.19 36.76 32.97
N SER A 813 -6.29 37.01 33.67
CA SER A 813 -6.30 37.16 35.14
C SER A 813 -6.25 35.82 35.89
N GLU A 814 -7.04 34.83 35.47
CA GLU A 814 -7.02 33.45 35.99
C GLU A 814 -6.48 32.54 34.89
N LEU A 815 -5.15 32.43 34.80
CA LEU A 815 -4.50 31.72 33.70
C LEU A 815 -4.40 30.21 33.98
N LYS A 816 -4.76 29.39 32.98
CA LYS A 816 -4.55 27.94 32.92
C LYS A 816 -3.55 27.65 31.80
N ILE A 817 -2.36 27.18 32.17
CA ILE A 817 -1.33 26.84 31.18
C ILE A 817 -1.65 25.46 30.58
N GLU A 818 -1.83 25.42 29.27
CA GLU A 818 -2.03 24.18 28.52
C GLU A 818 -0.76 23.85 27.73
N SER A 819 -0.27 22.63 27.88
CA SER A 819 0.92 22.15 27.20
C SER A 819 0.53 21.44 25.90
N CYS A 820 1.11 21.86 24.78
CA CYS A 820 0.84 21.26 23.48
C CYS A 820 2.14 20.90 22.75
N LEU A 821 2.15 19.74 22.11
CA LEU A 821 3.14 19.33 21.12
C LEU A 821 2.41 19.18 19.78
N VAL A 822 2.61 20.14 18.88
CA VAL A 822 1.93 20.19 17.59
C VAL A 822 2.87 19.67 16.51
N CYS A 823 2.38 18.69 15.75
CA CYS A 823 3.15 18.06 14.69
C CYS A 823 2.50 18.27 13.31
N SER A 824 3.31 18.33 12.26
CA SER A 824 2.83 18.52 10.87
C SER A 824 2.11 17.30 10.28
N GLY A 825 2.22 16.14 10.93
CA GLY A 825 1.53 14.91 10.57
C GLY A 825 1.42 13.95 11.75
N ILE A 826 0.96 12.74 11.47
CA ILE A 826 0.83 11.67 12.46
C ILE A 826 2.21 11.28 13.00
N VAL A 827 2.33 11.21 14.33
CA VAL A 827 3.57 10.89 15.04
C VAL A 827 3.33 9.81 16.10
N PRO A 828 4.33 8.98 16.44
CA PRO A 828 4.13 7.86 17.33
C PRO A 828 3.80 8.26 18.77
N MET A 829 4.14 9.49 19.20
CA MET A 829 3.79 9.99 20.52
C MET A 829 2.27 10.09 20.74
N GLN A 830 1.46 10.13 19.68
CA GLN A 830 -0.01 10.08 19.78
C GLN A 830 -0.54 8.70 20.22
N PHE A 831 0.25 7.64 20.01
CA PHE A 831 -0.14 6.25 20.28
C PHE A 831 0.65 5.64 21.44
N ALA A 832 1.89 6.09 21.64
CA ALA A 832 2.76 5.60 22.70
C ALA A 832 2.32 6.06 24.10
N LYS A 833 2.41 5.15 25.07
CA LYS A 833 2.19 5.47 26.49
C LYS A 833 3.47 6.08 27.08
N ILE A 834 3.55 7.41 27.08
CA ILE A 834 4.69 8.16 27.63
C ILE A 834 4.27 8.83 28.93
N ASP A 835 4.88 8.44 30.06
CA ASP A 835 4.51 8.94 31.38
C ASP A 835 4.65 10.46 31.50
N ALA A 836 5.70 11.04 30.89
CA ALA A 836 5.91 12.48 30.91
C ALA A 836 4.73 13.25 30.31
N ILE A 837 4.25 12.83 29.13
CA ILE A 837 3.08 13.41 28.44
C ILE A 837 1.82 13.28 29.30
N LYS A 838 1.61 12.10 29.90
CA LYS A 838 0.44 11.85 30.77
C LYS A 838 0.48 12.71 32.04
N ASN A 839 1.63 12.82 32.67
CA ASN A 839 1.80 13.56 33.93
C ASN A 839 1.66 15.08 33.75
N THR A 840 2.05 15.61 32.59
CA THR A 840 1.92 17.03 32.26
C THR A 840 0.66 17.38 31.48
N ASN A 841 -0.20 16.39 31.22
CA ASN A 841 -1.40 16.51 30.38
C ASN A 841 -1.11 17.21 29.05
N THR A 842 0.03 16.89 28.42
CA THR A 842 0.45 17.52 27.16
C THR A 842 -0.40 16.98 26.01
N HIS A 843 -1.09 17.88 25.31
CA HIS A 843 -1.87 17.55 24.12
C HIS A 843 -0.96 17.33 22.91
N ILE A 844 -1.19 16.26 22.15
CA ILE A 844 -0.40 15.91 20.97
C ILE A 844 -1.34 15.76 19.79
N GLY A 845 -1.04 16.46 18.70
CA GLY A 845 -1.87 16.40 17.51
C GLY A 845 -1.40 17.32 16.41
N GLY A 846 -2.16 17.31 15.31
CA GLY A 846 -2.04 18.29 14.25
C GLY A 846 -2.67 19.63 14.63
N ILE A 847 -2.60 20.59 13.72
CA ILE A 847 -3.26 21.90 13.86
C ILE A 847 -4.77 21.71 14.10
N GLU A 848 -5.43 20.84 13.34
CA GLU A 848 -6.87 20.60 13.49
C GLU A 848 -7.25 20.03 14.85
N ASP A 849 -6.43 19.17 15.45
CA ASP A 849 -6.72 18.56 16.75
C ASP A 849 -6.70 19.62 17.86
N ILE A 850 -5.71 20.50 17.82
CA ILE A 850 -5.58 21.65 18.74
C ILE A 850 -6.78 22.58 18.58
N LEU A 851 -7.14 22.90 17.33
CA LEU A 851 -8.28 23.76 17.03
C LEU A 851 -9.58 23.11 17.50
N LYS A 852 -9.81 21.82 17.27
CA LYS A 852 -10.99 21.11 17.76
C LYS A 852 -11.05 21.12 19.30
N LEU A 853 -9.94 20.82 19.96
CA LEU A 853 -9.86 20.73 21.42
C LEU A 853 -10.11 22.08 22.10
N PHE A 854 -9.55 23.16 21.55
CA PHE A 854 -9.59 24.49 22.17
C PHE A 854 -10.52 25.48 21.46
N LEU A 855 -11.26 25.10 20.42
CA LEU A 855 -12.32 25.94 19.84
C LEU A 855 -13.72 25.37 20.07
N ILE A 856 -13.87 24.05 20.16
CA ILE A 856 -15.17 23.41 20.40
C ILE A 856 -15.44 23.37 21.90
N SER A 857 -15.74 24.53 22.46
CA SER A 857 -16.43 24.65 23.74
C SER A 857 -17.53 25.71 23.60
N LYS A 858 -18.71 25.24 23.18
CA LYS A 858 -20.03 25.89 23.15
C LYS A 858 -20.22 27.06 22.15
N VAL A 859 -20.90 26.76 21.04
CA VAL A 859 -22.17 27.44 20.71
C VAL A 859 -23.28 26.42 20.89
#